data_AF-J8Q1K3-F1
#
_entry.id   AF-J8Q1K3-F1
#
_cell.length_a   1.000
_cell.length_b   1.000
_cell.length_c   1.000
_cell.angle_alpha   90.00
_cell.angle_beta   90.00
_cell.angle_gamma   90.00
#
_symmetry.space_group_name_H-M   'P 1'
#
loop_
_entity.id
_entity.type
_entity.pdbx_description
1 polymer ?
#
loop_
_entity_poly.entity_id
_entity_poly.type
_entity_poly.pdbx_seq_one_letter_code
_entity_poly.pdbx_strand_id
1 'polypeptide(L)'
;MVLKSTSANDVSVYQVSGTNVSRSLPDWIAKKRKRQLKNDLEYQNRVELIQDFEFSEASNKIKVSADGQFCMATGTYKPQIHVYDFANLSLKFDRHTDAENVDFTILSDDWTKSVHLQNDRSIQFQNKGGLHYTTRIPKFGRSLVYNKVNCDLYVGASGNELYRLNLEKGRFLNPFKLDTEGVNHVSINEVNGLLAAGTETNVVEFWDPRSRSRVSKLYLENSIDNKSFQVTTTSFRNDGLNFACGTSNGYSYLYDLRTSEPSMIKDQGYGFEIKKIIWLEDVGAGNKIVTSDKRIAKIWDRVDGKAYASMEPSVDINDIEHVPGTGMFFTANESIPMHTYYIPSLGPSPRWCSFLDSITEELEEKPSDTVYSNYRFITRDDVKKLNLTHLVGSSVLRAYMHGFFINTELYDKVSLIANPDAYKDEREREIRRRIEKERESRIRSSGAVQKPKVKVNKSLVDKLSHKRGDKVAGKVLTDDRFKEMFEDEDFQVDEEDYDFKQLNPVKSIKETEEGAAKRIRALTAAEESDEERIAMKDSRGHYDYEDEEAESDDESDDEREQNTDKEELSEKDMKKIEKQRASITRRKQEKEQSERFMNEMKVGTSVGVQDGEDAHVTFSEQVGELREEENGRKSNESILRRNHRGEAELTFVPQRKSKKDRNSKPRREDNSSDEEDVDEDGVKKDNGRSRPRFDNRRRASKNAFRGM
;
A
#
# COMPACT_ATOMS: atom_id res chain seq x y z
N MET A 1 8.98 1.78 -8.84
CA MET A 1 9.67 0.88 -7.88
C MET A 1 11.10 0.72 -8.36
N VAL A 2 12.08 1.36 -7.72
CA VAL A 2 13.49 1.29 -8.17
C VAL A 2 14.38 1.11 -6.95
N LEU A 3 14.84 -0.12 -6.71
CA LEU A 3 15.98 -0.36 -5.83
C LEU A 3 17.20 0.24 -6.51
N LYS A 4 17.98 1.04 -5.78
CA LYS A 4 19.21 1.59 -6.34
C LYS A 4 20.26 0.48 -6.35
N SER A 5 20.65 0.07 -7.55
CA SER A 5 21.77 -0.84 -7.77
C SER A 5 23.06 -0.03 -7.91
N THR A 6 24.09 -0.37 -7.15
CA THR A 6 25.47 0.02 -7.45
C THR A 6 26.14 -1.15 -8.13
N SER A 7 26.52 -0.99 -9.39
CA SER A 7 27.30 -2.00 -10.11
C SER A 7 28.78 -1.82 -9.78
N ALA A 8 29.40 -2.85 -9.20
CA ALA A 8 30.84 -2.92 -9.01
C ALA A 8 31.35 -4.21 -9.66
N ASN A 9 32.35 -4.11 -10.55
CA ASN A 9 32.95 -5.26 -11.26
C ASN A 9 31.93 -6.14 -12.00
N ASP A 10 31.00 -5.53 -12.74
CA ASP A 10 29.90 -6.20 -13.47
C ASP A 10 28.95 -7.02 -12.56
N VAL A 11 29.02 -6.82 -11.25
CA VAL A 11 28.10 -7.39 -10.27
C VAL A 11 27.21 -6.29 -9.70
N SER A 12 25.89 -6.46 -9.85
CA SER A 12 24.90 -5.57 -9.25
C SER A 12 24.77 -5.83 -7.76
N VAL A 13 25.03 -4.79 -6.96
CA VAL A 13 24.77 -4.78 -5.51
C VAL A 13 23.54 -3.91 -5.26
N TYR A 14 22.50 -4.48 -4.67
CA TYR A 14 21.27 -3.77 -4.36
C TYR A 14 21.27 -3.31 -2.91
N GLN A 15 21.05 -2.02 -2.68
CA GLN A 15 20.78 -1.50 -1.35
C GLN A 15 19.26 -1.50 -1.12
N VAL A 16 18.79 -2.30 -0.17
CA VAL A 16 17.34 -2.46 0.10
C VAL A 16 16.87 -1.49 1.17
N SER A 17 17.57 -1.42 2.30
CA SER A 17 17.37 -0.40 3.33
C SER A 17 18.60 0.50 3.40
N GLY A 18 18.37 1.80 3.58
CA GLY A 18 19.44 2.73 3.95
C GLY A 18 19.27 4.15 3.45
N THR A 19 20.30 4.95 3.70
CA THR A 19 20.32 6.41 3.47
C THR A 19 19.99 6.81 2.04
N ASN A 20 20.31 5.97 1.06
CA ASN A 20 20.02 6.21 -0.36
C ASN A 20 18.58 5.86 -0.77
N VAL A 21 17.91 4.98 -0.01
CA VAL A 21 16.53 4.51 -0.24
C VAL A 21 15.53 5.33 0.57
N SER A 22 15.91 5.74 1.78
CA SER A 22 15.13 6.63 2.64
C SER A 22 15.92 7.90 2.89
N ARG A 23 15.58 8.99 2.18
CA ARG A 23 15.85 10.32 2.75
C ARG A 23 14.97 10.46 3.98
N SER A 24 15.50 10.10 5.14
CA SER A 24 14.76 10.12 6.40
C SER A 24 14.44 11.57 6.77
N LEU A 25 13.30 12.07 6.31
CA LEU A 25 12.64 13.19 6.97
C LEU A 25 12.42 12.76 8.43
N PRO A 26 12.77 13.59 9.42
CA PRO A 26 12.45 13.31 10.80
C PRO A 26 11.00 12.88 10.97
N ASP A 27 10.77 11.89 11.81
CA ASP A 27 9.51 11.17 11.93
C ASP A 27 8.30 12.09 12.19
N TRP A 28 8.52 13.18 12.93
CA TRP A 28 7.52 14.21 13.21
C TRP A 28 7.17 15.08 11.98
N ILE A 29 8.13 15.33 11.08
CA ILE A 29 7.90 16.03 9.81
C ILE A 29 7.15 15.12 8.84
N ALA A 30 7.54 13.84 8.77
CA ALA A 30 6.84 12.85 7.96
C ALA A 30 5.38 12.72 8.39
N LYS A 31 5.11 12.66 9.71
CA LYS A 31 3.75 12.66 10.27
C LYS A 31 2.96 13.93 9.92
N LYS A 32 3.59 15.10 9.96
CA LYS A 32 2.96 16.40 9.60
C LYS A 32 2.66 16.52 8.10
N ARG A 33 3.55 16.00 7.24
CA ARG A 33 3.42 16.05 5.77
C ARG A 33 2.83 14.78 5.15
N LYS A 34 2.28 13.87 5.95
CA LYS A 34 1.75 12.57 5.49
C LYS A 34 0.78 12.67 4.31
N ARG A 35 -0.04 13.73 4.24
CA ARG A 35 -0.96 13.95 3.11
C ARG A 35 -0.25 14.39 1.82
N GLN A 36 0.84 15.14 1.91
CA GLN A 36 1.64 15.56 0.75
C GLN A 36 2.54 14.43 0.27
N LEU A 37 3.17 13.69 1.20
CA LEU A 37 4.03 12.54 0.92
C LEU A 37 3.30 11.36 0.29
N LYS A 38 1.99 11.19 0.56
CA LYS A 38 1.17 10.18 -0.12
C LYS A 38 1.12 10.33 -1.64
N ASN A 39 1.30 11.55 -2.14
CA ASN A 39 1.30 11.83 -3.57
C ASN A 39 2.71 11.75 -4.18
N ASP A 40 3.74 11.56 -3.35
CA ASP A 40 5.12 11.43 -3.79
C ASP A 40 5.39 10.00 -4.26
N LEU A 41 5.84 9.87 -5.51
CA LEU A 41 6.12 8.60 -6.15
C LEU A 41 7.27 7.85 -5.47
N GLU A 42 8.24 8.56 -4.90
CA GLU A 42 9.36 7.96 -4.16
C GLU A 42 8.88 7.35 -2.83
N TYR A 43 7.99 8.04 -2.12
CA TYR A 43 7.41 7.55 -0.87
C TYR A 43 6.45 6.38 -1.09
N GLN A 44 5.66 6.41 -2.17
CA GLN A 44 4.74 5.31 -2.51
C GLN A 44 5.48 4.05 -2.97
N ASN A 45 6.63 4.19 -3.63
CA ASN A 45 7.45 3.09 -4.12
C ASN A 45 8.53 2.63 -3.13
N ARG A 46 8.56 3.17 -1.91
CA ARG A 46 9.57 2.84 -0.91
C ARG A 46 9.37 1.42 -0.42
N VAL A 47 10.43 0.62 -0.52
CA VAL A 47 10.47 -0.75 0.01
C VAL A 47 11.13 -0.71 1.37
N GLU A 48 10.36 -1.00 2.42
CA GLU A 48 10.89 -1.30 3.75
C GLU A 48 10.82 -2.81 3.94
N LEU A 49 11.98 -3.47 4.00
CA LEU A 49 12.07 -4.92 4.19
C LEU A 49 11.62 -5.32 5.59
N ILE A 50 12.16 -4.62 6.60
CA ILE A 50 11.89 -4.83 8.01
C ILE A 50 11.37 -3.50 8.53
N GLN A 51 10.19 -3.53 9.15
CA GLN A 51 9.61 -2.37 9.78
C GLN A 51 10.44 -1.97 11.01
N ASP A 52 10.66 -0.66 11.16
CA ASP A 52 11.41 -0.06 12.27
C ASP A 52 12.87 -0.57 12.37
N PHE A 53 13.49 -0.84 11.21
CA PHE A 53 14.90 -1.23 11.10
C PHE A 53 15.85 -0.03 11.20
N GLU A 54 15.66 0.77 12.25
CA GLU A 54 16.36 2.03 12.48
C GLU A 54 16.68 2.21 13.97
N PHE A 55 17.73 2.97 14.26
CA PHE A 55 18.02 3.52 15.58
C PHE A 55 17.94 5.04 15.53
N SER A 56 17.75 5.70 16.67
CA SER A 56 17.61 7.16 16.70
C SER A 56 18.87 7.94 16.30
N GLU A 57 20.06 7.37 16.48
CA GLU A 57 21.34 8.01 16.13
C GLU A 57 22.23 7.08 15.31
N ALA A 58 22.73 6.01 15.94
CA ALA A 58 23.65 5.07 15.32
C ALA A 58 23.47 3.64 15.87
N SER A 59 24.02 2.68 15.13
CA SER A 59 24.07 1.27 15.48
C SER A 59 25.51 0.79 15.68
N ASN A 60 25.72 -0.08 16.67
CA ASN A 60 27.04 -0.58 17.04
C ASN A 60 27.34 -1.94 16.41
N LYS A 61 26.52 -2.95 16.74
CA LYS A 61 26.71 -4.35 16.37
C LYS A 61 25.40 -4.94 15.89
N ILE A 62 25.50 -5.89 14.95
CA ILE A 62 24.38 -6.68 14.46
C ILE A 62 24.81 -8.14 14.42
N LYS A 63 23.96 -9.05 14.87
CA LYS A 63 24.17 -10.49 14.70
C LYS A 63 22.86 -11.16 14.33
N VAL A 64 22.95 -12.12 13.43
CA VAL A 64 21.82 -12.97 13.03
C VAL A 64 21.88 -14.24 13.89
N SER A 65 20.71 -14.73 14.29
CA SER A 65 20.59 -16.01 15.00
C SER A 65 21.02 -17.17 14.10
N ALA A 66 21.55 -18.26 14.65
CA ALA A 66 21.92 -19.44 13.87
C ALA A 66 20.74 -20.03 13.07
N ASP A 67 19.52 -19.92 13.60
CA ASP A 67 18.28 -20.34 12.91
C ASP A 67 17.93 -19.48 11.68
N GLY A 68 18.60 -18.33 11.50
CA GLY A 68 18.34 -17.40 10.40
C GLY A 68 16.97 -16.71 10.45
N GLN A 69 16.26 -16.75 11.58
CA GLN A 69 14.93 -16.15 11.77
C GLN A 69 14.93 -14.86 12.58
N PHE A 70 15.98 -14.61 13.36
CA PHE A 70 16.07 -13.43 14.21
C PHE A 70 17.33 -12.65 13.91
N CYS A 71 17.23 -11.34 14.06
CA CYS A 71 18.37 -10.44 14.06
C CYS A 71 18.36 -9.61 15.33
N MET A 72 19.50 -9.52 15.98
CA MET A 72 19.70 -8.68 17.15
C MET A 72 20.64 -7.55 16.75
N ALA A 73 20.26 -6.32 17.10
CA ALA A 73 21.06 -5.13 16.87
C ALA A 73 21.13 -4.28 18.13
N THR A 74 22.22 -3.53 18.28
CA THR A 74 22.45 -2.65 19.44
C THR A 74 22.63 -1.20 19.00
N GLY A 75 21.95 -0.26 19.65
CA GLY A 75 22.01 1.17 19.37
C GLY A 75 22.73 1.99 20.44
N THR A 76 23.10 3.23 20.08
CA THR A 76 23.88 4.16 20.91
C THR A 76 23.02 5.01 21.85
N TYR A 77 22.06 5.77 21.30
CA TYR A 77 21.24 6.72 22.06
C TYR A 77 20.16 6.00 22.86
N LYS A 78 20.12 6.30 24.16
CA LYS A 78 19.44 5.47 25.16
C LYS A 78 19.75 4.01 24.89
N PRO A 79 20.97 3.55 25.25
CA PRO A 79 21.52 2.27 24.84
C PRO A 79 20.44 1.20 24.82
N GLN A 80 20.22 0.59 23.66
CA GLN A 80 19.09 -0.30 23.48
C GLN A 80 19.44 -1.46 22.56
N ILE A 81 18.71 -2.55 22.75
CA ILE A 81 18.78 -3.77 21.97
C ILE A 81 17.47 -3.89 21.21
N HIS A 82 17.57 -4.04 19.91
CA HIS A 82 16.45 -4.32 19.03
C HIS A 82 16.56 -5.77 18.58
N VAL A 83 15.49 -6.53 18.76
CA VAL A 83 15.38 -7.88 18.19
C VAL A 83 14.31 -7.84 17.12
N TYR A 84 14.69 -8.21 15.91
CA TYR A 84 13.82 -8.31 14.75
C TYR A 84 13.44 -9.76 14.51
N ASP A 85 12.16 -9.96 14.17
CA ASP A 85 11.61 -11.25 13.78
C ASP A 85 11.40 -11.25 12.27
N PHE A 86 12.20 -12.03 11.54
CA PHE A 86 12.16 -12.06 10.10
C PHE A 86 10.88 -12.69 9.54
N ALA A 87 10.22 -13.57 10.29
CA ALA A 87 8.95 -14.15 9.84
C ALA A 87 7.83 -13.09 9.81
N ASN A 88 7.88 -12.13 10.74
CA ASN A 88 6.90 -11.05 10.85
C ASN A 88 7.37 -9.73 10.21
N LEU A 89 8.62 -9.66 9.75
CA LEU A 89 9.24 -8.46 9.16
C LEU A 89 9.17 -7.21 10.04
N SER A 90 9.21 -7.38 11.37
CA SER A 90 9.02 -6.28 12.30
C SER A 90 9.94 -6.40 13.52
N LEU A 91 10.06 -5.29 14.24
CA LEU A 91 10.63 -5.29 15.58
C LEU A 91 9.79 -6.19 16.50
N LYS A 92 10.44 -7.12 17.19
CA LYS A 92 9.82 -8.01 18.18
C LYS A 92 9.72 -7.33 19.54
N PHE A 93 10.83 -6.73 19.97
CA PHE A 93 10.89 -5.88 21.15
C PHE A 93 12.12 -4.99 21.10
N ASP A 94 12.04 -3.88 21.81
CA ASP A 94 13.13 -3.01 22.22
C ASP A 94 13.41 -3.16 23.72
N ARG A 95 14.68 -3.25 24.11
CA ARG A 95 15.09 -3.21 25.52
C ARG A 95 16.17 -2.19 25.69
N HIS A 96 16.03 -1.38 26.73
CA HIS A 96 17.07 -0.43 27.11
C HIS A 96 18.09 -1.12 28.03
N THR A 97 19.36 -0.83 27.82
CA THR A 97 20.49 -1.25 28.64
C THR A 97 21.06 -0.06 29.40
N ASP A 98 21.72 -0.33 30.52
CA ASP A 98 22.25 0.72 31.39
C ASP A 98 23.42 1.48 30.74
N ALA A 99 24.26 0.75 30.00
CA ALA A 99 25.40 1.29 29.28
C ALA A 99 25.38 0.81 27.82
N GLU A 100 26.16 1.51 27.01
CA GLU A 100 26.38 1.18 25.61
C GLU A 100 27.10 -0.16 25.45
N ASN A 101 26.61 -0.97 24.50
CA ASN A 101 27.18 -2.28 24.18
C ASN A 101 28.34 -2.13 23.19
N VAL A 102 29.44 -2.82 23.48
CA VAL A 102 30.63 -2.92 22.61
C VAL A 102 30.51 -4.11 21.67
N ASP A 103 30.25 -5.28 22.25
CA ASP A 103 30.09 -6.53 21.53
C ASP A 103 29.04 -7.38 22.28
N PHE A 104 28.42 -8.31 21.59
CA PHE A 104 27.45 -9.22 22.20
C PHE A 104 27.46 -10.55 21.46
N THR A 105 27.08 -11.64 22.11
CA THR A 105 26.97 -12.96 21.48
C THR A 105 25.65 -13.59 21.84
N ILE A 106 24.98 -14.17 20.84
CA ILE A 106 23.80 -15.01 21.04
C ILE A 106 24.31 -16.39 21.49
N LEU A 107 23.78 -16.91 22.60
CA LEU A 107 24.22 -18.19 23.19
C LEU A 107 23.42 -19.38 22.66
N SER A 108 22.15 -19.14 22.39
CA SER A 108 21.20 -20.13 21.89
C SER A 108 21.13 -20.03 20.36
N ASP A 109 20.55 -21.03 19.71
CA ASP A 109 20.30 -20.95 18.26
C ASP A 109 19.25 -19.87 17.94
N ASP A 110 18.41 -19.57 18.93
CA ASP A 110 17.46 -18.46 18.96
C ASP A 110 17.99 -17.23 19.74
N TRP A 111 17.27 -16.10 19.66
CA TRP A 111 17.62 -14.85 20.36
C TRP A 111 17.51 -14.93 21.90
N THR A 112 17.09 -16.06 22.45
CA THR A 112 16.43 -16.08 23.77
C THR A 112 17.38 -15.99 24.94
N LYS A 113 18.64 -16.33 24.72
CA LYS A 113 19.76 -16.11 25.64
C LYS A 113 20.84 -15.35 24.88
N SER A 114 21.17 -14.17 25.37
CA SER A 114 22.25 -13.35 24.82
C SER A 114 23.13 -12.81 25.95
N VAL A 115 24.39 -12.58 25.60
CA VAL A 115 25.38 -11.97 26.49
C VAL A 115 25.86 -10.70 25.86
N HIS A 116 25.83 -9.60 26.60
CA HIS A 116 26.24 -8.28 26.14
C HIS A 116 27.43 -7.82 26.96
N LEU A 117 28.49 -7.39 26.28
CA LEU A 117 29.64 -6.74 26.88
C LEU A 117 29.45 -5.23 26.78
N GLN A 118 29.43 -4.56 27.93
CA GLN A 118 29.19 -3.14 28.04
C GLN A 118 30.48 -2.33 28.21
N ASN A 119 30.40 -1.06 27.84
CA ASN A 119 31.47 -0.08 28.00
C ASN A 119 31.93 0.09 29.45
N ASP A 120 31.05 -0.11 30.44
CA ASP A 120 31.34 0.11 31.87
C ASP A 120 32.03 -1.08 32.59
N ARG A 121 32.52 -2.05 31.80
CA ARG A 121 33.14 -3.33 32.22
C ARG A 121 32.14 -4.34 32.78
N SER A 122 30.85 -4.11 32.58
CA SER A 122 29.85 -5.10 32.94
C SER A 122 29.54 -6.03 31.78
N ILE A 123 29.15 -7.25 32.12
CA ILE A 123 28.60 -8.23 31.20
C ILE A 123 27.17 -8.48 31.65
N GLN A 124 26.22 -8.21 30.76
CA GLN A 124 24.81 -8.42 30.99
C GLN A 124 24.36 -9.73 30.34
N PHE A 125 23.79 -10.61 31.16
CA PHE A 125 23.08 -11.80 30.70
C PHE A 125 21.62 -11.46 30.50
N GLN A 126 21.14 -11.61 29.26
CA GLN A 126 19.76 -11.34 28.92
C GLN A 126 19.04 -12.61 28.50
N ASN A 127 17.81 -12.76 29.01
CA ASN A 127 16.91 -13.84 28.70
C ASN A 127 15.65 -13.30 28.00
N LYS A 128 14.69 -14.18 27.67
CA LYS A 128 13.34 -13.80 27.20
C LYS A 128 12.66 -12.76 28.11
N GLY A 129 12.79 -12.93 29.44
CA GLY A 129 12.19 -12.06 30.44
C GLY A 129 12.92 -10.74 30.71
N GLY A 130 13.98 -10.43 29.96
CA GLY A 130 14.81 -9.23 30.16
C GLY A 130 16.15 -9.55 30.81
N LEU A 131 16.65 -8.64 31.65
CA LEU A 131 17.93 -8.76 32.31
C LEU A 131 17.89 -9.87 33.38
N HIS A 132 18.69 -10.92 33.18
CA HIS A 132 18.78 -12.03 34.13
C HIS A 132 19.83 -11.76 35.21
N TYR A 133 21.03 -11.34 34.79
CA TYR A 133 22.13 -11.08 35.72
C TYR A 133 23.16 -10.13 35.13
N THR A 134 23.82 -9.37 35.99
CA THR A 134 24.95 -8.51 35.62
C THR A 134 26.20 -8.97 36.37
N THR A 135 27.27 -9.21 35.62
CA THR A 135 28.59 -9.51 36.17
C THR A 135 29.57 -8.42 35.79
N ARG A 136 30.67 -8.29 36.51
CA ARG A 136 31.70 -7.30 36.21
C ARG A 136 33.04 -7.96 35.97
N ILE A 137 33.76 -7.49 34.95
CA ILE A 137 35.15 -7.87 34.69
C ILE A 137 36.10 -6.79 35.22
N PRO A 138 37.35 -7.13 35.59
CA PRO A 138 38.29 -6.17 36.19
C PRO A 138 38.70 -5.03 35.24
N LYS A 139 38.89 -5.34 33.95
CA LYS A 139 39.38 -4.42 32.90
C LYS A 139 38.31 -4.17 31.84
N PHE A 140 38.52 -3.14 31.01
CA PHE A 140 37.66 -2.84 29.86
C PHE A 140 37.72 -3.95 28.83
N GLY A 141 36.57 -4.54 28.52
CA GLY A 141 36.44 -5.57 27.50
C GLY A 141 36.29 -4.95 26.12
N ARG A 142 36.87 -5.59 25.10
CA ARG A 142 36.79 -5.18 23.69
C ARG A 142 35.98 -6.18 22.85
N SER A 143 36.08 -7.47 23.15
CA SER A 143 35.37 -8.54 22.43
C SER A 143 34.98 -9.67 23.37
N LEU A 144 33.93 -10.41 23.02
CA LEU A 144 33.52 -11.62 23.72
C LEU A 144 33.19 -12.74 22.73
N VAL A 145 33.50 -13.97 23.12
CA VAL A 145 33.16 -15.17 22.36
C VAL A 145 32.73 -16.29 23.29
N TYR A 146 31.67 -16.98 22.91
CA TYR A 146 31.15 -18.14 23.62
C TYR A 146 31.60 -19.44 22.96
N ASN A 147 32.15 -20.36 23.75
CA ASN A 147 32.47 -21.70 23.32
C ASN A 147 31.37 -22.69 23.69
N LYS A 148 30.70 -23.23 22.66
CA LYS A 148 29.62 -24.21 22.77
C LYS A 148 30.07 -25.52 23.45
N VAL A 149 31.34 -25.93 23.30
CA VAL A 149 31.83 -27.23 23.79
C VAL A 149 32.00 -27.25 25.31
N ASN A 150 32.64 -26.20 25.86
CA ASN A 150 32.97 -26.14 27.29
C ASN A 150 31.99 -25.26 28.09
N CYS A 151 31.02 -24.63 27.42
CA CYS A 151 30.14 -23.61 27.98
C CYS A 151 30.91 -22.45 28.65
N ASP A 152 32.07 -22.10 28.08
CA ASP A 152 32.92 -21.02 28.56
C ASP A 152 32.74 -19.76 27.70
N LEU A 153 32.62 -18.62 28.35
CA LEU A 153 32.69 -17.31 27.73
C LEU A 153 34.10 -16.75 27.89
N TYR A 154 34.75 -16.46 26.77
CA TYR A 154 36.04 -15.78 26.73
C TYR A 154 35.84 -14.30 26.45
N VAL A 155 36.49 -13.46 27.23
CA VAL A 155 36.37 -12.00 27.11
C VAL A 155 37.75 -11.40 26.95
N GLY A 156 37.99 -10.81 25.78
CA GLY A 156 39.18 -10.03 25.45
C GLY A 156 39.10 -8.68 26.12
N ALA A 157 40.15 -8.30 26.85
CA ALA A 157 40.21 -7.04 27.57
C ALA A 157 41.48 -6.26 27.27
N SER A 158 41.48 -4.98 27.65
CA SER A 158 42.60 -4.04 27.53
C SER A 158 43.76 -4.32 28.50
N GLY A 159 44.04 -5.59 28.82
CA GLY A 159 45.11 -5.99 29.74
C GLY A 159 45.82 -7.25 29.27
N ASN A 160 46.68 -7.79 30.12
CA ASN A 160 47.46 -8.99 29.82
C ASN A 160 46.70 -10.32 30.05
N GLU A 161 45.41 -10.24 30.34
CA GLU A 161 44.62 -11.37 30.79
C GLU A 161 43.41 -11.56 29.87
N LEU A 162 43.21 -12.78 29.40
CA LEU A 162 41.96 -13.21 28.79
C LEU A 162 41.05 -13.80 29.85
N TYR A 163 39.93 -13.14 30.14
CA TYR A 163 39.00 -13.59 31.17
C TYR A 163 38.15 -14.75 30.67
N ARG A 164 38.00 -15.77 31.52
CA ARG A 164 37.19 -16.96 31.25
C ARG A 164 36.08 -17.09 32.28
N LEU A 165 34.84 -17.03 31.83
CA LEU A 165 33.65 -17.21 32.65
C LEU A 165 32.97 -18.51 32.24
N ASN A 166 32.90 -19.48 33.14
CA ASN A 166 32.18 -20.72 32.86
C ASN A 166 30.69 -20.52 33.16
N LEU A 167 29.85 -20.68 32.14
CA LEU A 167 28.40 -20.45 32.25
C LEU A 167 27.66 -21.65 32.86
N GLU A 168 28.24 -22.84 32.82
CA GLU A 168 27.65 -24.04 33.43
C GLU A 168 27.72 -23.96 34.97
N LYS A 169 28.89 -23.56 35.51
CA LYS A 169 29.13 -23.44 36.96
C LYS A 169 28.86 -22.04 37.50
N GLY A 170 28.77 -21.04 36.63
CA GLY A 170 28.60 -19.63 37.01
C GLY A 170 29.80 -19.04 37.75
N ARG A 171 31.04 -19.42 37.39
CA ARG A 171 32.26 -18.98 38.09
C ARG A 171 33.30 -18.45 37.11
N PHE A 172 34.08 -17.49 37.57
CA PHE A 172 35.34 -17.12 36.92
C PHE A 172 36.34 -18.26 37.06
N LEU A 173 36.96 -18.63 35.94
CA LEU A 173 38.09 -19.55 35.91
C LEU A 173 39.39 -18.75 35.86
N ASN A 174 40.51 -19.44 36.07
CA ASN A 174 41.82 -18.82 35.94
C ASN A 174 41.97 -18.23 34.54
N PRO A 175 42.29 -16.92 34.42
CA PRO A 175 42.43 -16.26 33.12
C PRO A 175 43.67 -16.78 32.40
N PHE A 176 43.67 -16.70 31.06
CA PHE A 176 44.89 -16.94 30.29
C PHE A 176 45.78 -15.69 30.36
N LYS A 177 47.05 -15.91 30.69
CA LYS A 177 48.06 -14.84 30.72
C LYS A 177 48.70 -14.74 29.35
N LEU A 178 48.54 -13.59 28.74
CA LEU A 178 49.15 -13.25 27.47
C LEU A 178 50.56 -12.70 27.74
N ASP A 179 51.34 -12.46 26.69
CA ASP A 179 52.66 -11.81 26.86
C ASP A 179 52.59 -10.30 26.63
N THR A 180 51.59 -9.82 25.90
CA THR A 180 51.40 -8.40 25.58
C THR A 180 50.06 -7.91 26.12
N GLU A 181 50.03 -6.65 26.56
CA GLU A 181 48.79 -6.01 26.99
C GLU A 181 47.92 -5.65 25.79
N GLY A 182 46.61 -5.87 25.94
CA GLY A 182 45.61 -5.44 24.97
C GLY A 182 45.21 -6.54 24.00
N VAL A 183 44.01 -7.10 24.21
CA VAL A 183 43.33 -7.99 23.26
C VAL A 183 42.20 -7.25 22.61
N ASN A 184 42.29 -7.07 21.30
CA ASN A 184 41.25 -6.40 20.52
C ASN A 184 40.13 -7.37 20.18
N HIS A 185 40.47 -8.52 19.60
CA HIS A 185 39.49 -9.50 19.15
C HIS A 185 39.83 -10.91 19.61
N VAL A 186 38.81 -11.63 20.06
CA VAL A 186 38.89 -13.05 20.38
C VAL A 186 38.02 -13.78 19.37
N SER A 187 38.49 -14.92 18.89
CA SER A 187 37.73 -15.81 18.01
C SER A 187 38.01 -17.25 18.39
N ILE A 188 37.04 -18.14 18.17
CA ILE A 188 37.23 -19.58 18.36
C ILE A 188 36.92 -20.29 17.05
N ASN A 189 37.67 -21.35 16.79
CA ASN A 189 37.37 -22.28 15.72
C ASN A 189 36.28 -23.24 16.20
N GLU A 190 35.16 -23.33 15.48
CA GLU A 190 34.03 -24.18 15.88
C GLU A 190 34.37 -25.68 15.83
N VAL A 191 35.24 -26.11 14.90
CA VAL A 191 35.57 -27.54 14.72
C VAL A 191 36.67 -27.99 15.66
N ASN A 192 37.81 -27.29 15.66
CA ASN A 192 38.98 -27.71 16.44
C ASN A 192 38.95 -27.17 17.88
N GLY A 193 38.17 -26.11 18.13
CA GLY A 193 38.12 -25.42 19.42
C GLY A 193 39.33 -24.51 19.70
N LEU A 194 40.20 -24.27 18.72
CA LEU A 194 41.35 -23.38 18.88
C LEU A 194 40.88 -21.93 19.08
N LEU A 195 41.41 -21.27 20.10
CA LEU A 195 41.12 -19.87 20.40
C LEU A 195 42.22 -18.98 19.82
N ALA A 196 41.84 -17.95 19.08
CA ALA A 196 42.74 -16.89 18.63
C ALA A 196 42.49 -15.62 19.44
N ALA A 197 43.56 -15.06 19.98
CA ALA A 197 43.58 -13.73 20.59
C ALA A 197 44.39 -12.78 19.69
N GLY A 198 43.72 -11.82 19.08
CA GLY A 198 44.34 -10.73 18.33
C GLY A 198 44.80 -9.64 19.30
N THR A 199 46.11 -9.46 19.41
CA THR A 199 46.69 -8.49 20.34
C THR A 199 46.83 -7.10 19.71
N GLU A 200 47.09 -6.10 20.55
CA GLU A 200 47.43 -4.74 20.14
C GLU A 200 48.80 -4.66 19.45
N THR A 201 49.62 -5.69 19.59
CA THR A 201 50.83 -5.88 18.78
C THR A 201 50.50 -6.64 17.50
N ASN A 202 51.48 -6.82 16.61
CA ASN A 202 51.34 -7.63 15.40
C ASN A 202 51.33 -9.15 15.68
N VAL A 203 51.00 -9.58 16.90
CA VAL A 203 51.01 -10.98 17.32
C VAL A 203 49.58 -11.50 17.48
N VAL A 204 49.32 -12.67 16.92
CA VAL A 204 48.14 -13.48 17.24
C VAL A 204 48.57 -14.65 18.12
N GLU A 205 47.98 -14.76 19.30
CA GLU A 205 48.23 -15.89 20.20
C GLU A 205 47.14 -16.94 20.04
N PHE A 206 47.55 -18.19 19.81
CA PHE A 206 46.66 -19.33 19.74
C PHE A 206 46.67 -20.10 21.05
N TRP A 207 45.49 -20.33 21.61
CA TRP A 207 45.27 -21.03 22.86
C TRP A 207 44.36 -22.22 22.63
N ASP A 208 44.69 -23.36 23.25
CA ASP A 208 43.79 -24.50 23.26
C ASP A 208 43.02 -24.56 24.59
N PRO A 209 41.68 -24.45 24.57
CA PRO A 209 40.83 -24.55 25.76
C PRO A 209 41.01 -25.83 26.58
N ARG A 210 41.40 -26.94 25.94
CA ARG A 210 41.53 -28.25 26.59
C ARG A 210 42.83 -28.32 27.38
N SER A 211 43.95 -27.97 26.76
CA SER A 211 45.26 -27.91 27.42
C SER A 211 45.42 -26.70 28.35
N ARG A 212 44.61 -25.65 28.16
CA ARG A 212 44.66 -24.39 28.94
C ARG A 212 46.01 -23.68 28.86
N SER A 213 46.76 -23.98 27.81
CA SER A 213 48.07 -23.41 27.52
C SER A 213 48.08 -22.82 26.13
N ARG A 214 48.96 -21.83 25.92
CA ARG A 214 49.26 -21.32 24.59
C ARG A 214 49.89 -22.41 23.74
N VAL A 215 49.46 -22.51 22.49
CA VAL A 215 49.97 -23.46 21.51
C VAL A 215 51.05 -22.80 20.67
N SER A 216 50.74 -21.65 20.09
CA SER A 216 51.65 -20.95 19.19
C SER A 216 51.43 -19.44 19.21
N LYS A 217 52.43 -18.73 18.72
CA LYS A 217 52.40 -17.30 18.45
C LYS A 217 52.66 -17.09 16.97
N LEU A 218 51.80 -16.32 16.33
CA LEU A 218 51.93 -15.97 14.93
C LEU A 218 52.27 -14.48 14.85
N TYR A 219 53.41 -14.18 14.25
CA TYR A 219 53.86 -12.82 14.00
C TYR A 219 53.42 -12.40 12.61
N LEU A 220 52.72 -11.27 12.52
CA LEU A 220 52.32 -10.68 11.26
C LEU A 220 53.44 -9.76 10.79
N GLU A 221 54.01 -10.08 9.64
CA GLU A 221 54.95 -9.21 8.94
C GLU A 221 54.24 -8.51 7.78
N ASN A 222 54.55 -7.23 7.59
CA ASN A 222 54.10 -6.50 6.42
C ASN A 222 55.33 -6.02 5.66
N SER A 223 55.53 -6.51 4.44
CA SER A 223 56.64 -6.07 3.60
C SER A 223 56.42 -4.68 2.98
N ILE A 224 55.18 -4.17 3.02
CA ILE A 224 54.74 -2.99 2.29
C ILE A 224 54.81 -1.73 3.16
N ASP A 225 54.51 -1.85 4.46
CA ASP A 225 54.48 -0.73 5.39
C ASP A 225 55.22 -1.07 6.69
N ASN A 226 56.19 -0.21 7.05
CA ASN A 226 57.03 -0.38 8.24
C ASN A 226 56.39 0.19 9.52
N LYS A 227 55.17 0.73 9.44
CA LYS A 227 54.45 1.20 10.63
C LYS A 227 54.04 0.02 11.50
N SER A 228 54.16 0.19 12.82
CA SER A 228 53.55 -0.72 13.79
C SER A 228 52.04 -0.73 13.58
N PHE A 229 51.47 -1.90 13.36
CA PHE A 229 50.03 -2.11 13.25
C PHE A 229 49.56 -3.11 14.30
N GLN A 230 48.29 -3.01 14.66
CA GLN A 230 47.62 -3.90 15.59
C GLN A 230 46.70 -4.86 14.86
N VAL A 231 46.43 -6.02 15.47
CA VAL A 231 45.40 -6.94 15.00
C VAL A 231 44.05 -6.48 15.52
N THR A 232 43.14 -6.13 14.63
CA THR A 232 41.80 -5.64 15.00
C THR A 232 40.75 -6.74 14.97
N THR A 233 40.88 -7.70 14.05
CA THR A 233 39.91 -8.78 13.91
C THR A 233 40.54 -10.12 13.55
N THR A 234 39.90 -11.19 14.02
CA THR A 234 40.30 -12.56 13.73
C THR A 234 39.08 -13.40 13.40
N SER A 235 39.18 -14.30 12.44
CA SER A 235 38.07 -15.13 12.00
C SER A 235 38.55 -16.50 11.54
N PHE A 236 37.93 -17.55 12.06
CA PHE A 236 38.17 -18.92 11.61
C PHE A 236 37.12 -19.33 10.59
N ARG A 237 37.55 -20.16 9.64
CA ARG A 237 36.65 -20.86 8.73
C ARG A 237 36.15 -22.16 9.38
N ASN A 238 34.95 -22.64 9.05
CA ASN A 238 34.41 -23.90 9.59
C ASN A 238 35.15 -25.15 9.06
N ASP A 239 35.96 -25.04 8.00
CA ASP A 239 36.92 -26.11 7.62
C ASP A 239 37.95 -26.39 8.71
N GLY A 240 38.16 -25.43 9.61
CA GLY A 240 39.07 -25.52 10.74
C GLY A 240 40.56 -25.39 10.41
N LEU A 241 40.91 -25.09 9.16
CA LEU A 241 42.30 -24.91 8.69
C LEU A 241 42.63 -23.49 8.25
N ASN A 242 41.67 -22.78 7.67
CA ASN A 242 41.89 -21.41 7.22
C ASN A 242 41.62 -20.41 8.35
N PHE A 243 42.52 -19.47 8.50
CA PHE A 243 42.46 -18.40 9.48
C PHE A 243 42.61 -17.05 8.76
N ALA A 244 41.77 -16.09 9.13
CA ALA A 244 41.85 -14.72 8.62
C ALA A 244 42.16 -13.74 9.76
N CYS A 245 43.00 -12.77 9.45
CA CYS A 245 43.45 -11.74 10.37
C CYS A 245 43.33 -10.37 9.72
N GLY A 246 42.68 -9.43 10.40
CA GLY A 246 42.53 -8.04 9.98
C GLY A 246 43.44 -7.14 10.79
N THR A 247 44.06 -6.18 10.11
CA THR A 247 44.96 -5.20 10.74
C THR A 247 44.34 -3.80 10.77
N SER A 248 44.91 -2.94 11.61
CA SER A 248 44.52 -1.53 11.70
C SER A 248 44.84 -0.71 10.45
N ASN A 249 45.78 -1.18 9.61
CA ASN A 249 46.22 -0.44 8.42
C ASN A 249 45.45 -0.85 7.15
N GLY A 250 44.37 -1.64 7.27
CA GLY A 250 43.55 -2.04 6.14
C GLY A 250 44.02 -3.29 5.39
N TYR A 251 45.02 -4.01 5.91
CA TYR A 251 45.50 -5.26 5.32
C TYR A 251 44.81 -6.47 5.93
N SER A 252 44.23 -7.29 5.05
CA SER A 252 43.65 -8.60 5.37
C SER A 252 44.69 -9.68 5.08
N TYR A 253 45.03 -10.46 6.11
CA TYR A 253 45.92 -11.59 6.01
C TYR A 253 45.12 -12.88 6.05
N LEU A 254 45.37 -13.77 5.11
CA LEU A 254 44.91 -15.15 5.15
C LEU A 254 46.07 -16.06 5.52
N TYR A 255 45.79 -17.01 6.40
CA TYR A 255 46.71 -18.02 6.87
C TYR A 255 46.08 -19.40 6.72
N ASP A 256 46.90 -20.39 6.41
CA ASP A 256 46.63 -21.78 6.75
C ASP A 256 47.27 -22.04 8.12
N LEU A 257 46.51 -22.59 9.06
CA LEU A 257 46.96 -22.93 10.42
C LEU A 257 48.19 -23.85 10.47
N ARG A 258 48.53 -24.50 9.35
CA ARG A 258 49.72 -25.35 9.20
C ARG A 258 51.00 -24.56 8.93
N THR A 259 50.91 -23.35 8.39
CA THR A 259 52.05 -22.55 7.95
C THR A 259 52.08 -21.20 8.66
N SER A 260 53.27 -20.77 9.09
CA SER A 260 53.43 -19.47 9.75
C SER A 260 53.48 -18.29 8.77
N GLU A 261 53.64 -18.55 7.48
CA GLU A 261 53.62 -17.54 6.43
C GLU A 261 52.19 -17.31 5.91
N PRO A 262 51.83 -16.06 5.57
CA PRO A 262 50.50 -15.78 5.05
C PRO A 262 50.31 -16.40 3.67
N SER A 263 49.16 -17.02 3.44
CA SER A 263 48.80 -17.53 2.12
C SER A 263 48.52 -16.39 1.15
N MET A 264 47.86 -15.32 1.64
CA MET A 264 47.53 -14.12 0.85
C MET A 264 47.50 -12.89 1.75
N ILE A 265 48.02 -11.78 1.24
CA ILE A 265 47.91 -10.45 1.83
C ILE A 265 47.11 -9.58 0.86
N LYS A 266 46.05 -8.94 1.35
CA LYS A 266 45.21 -8.08 0.54
C LYS A 266 44.98 -6.73 1.21
N ASP A 267 45.21 -5.66 0.46
CA ASP A 267 44.89 -4.29 0.85
C ASP A 267 43.48 -3.88 0.39
N GLN A 268 42.77 -3.17 1.27
CA GLN A 268 41.48 -2.54 0.97
C GLN A 268 41.61 -1.20 0.23
N GLY A 269 42.75 -0.50 0.39
CA GLY A 269 43.12 0.72 -0.32
C GLY A 269 42.91 2.03 0.44
N TYR A 270 41.97 2.11 1.39
CA TYR A 270 41.75 3.33 2.18
C TYR A 270 42.67 3.44 3.40
N GLY A 271 43.29 2.34 3.84
CA GLY A 271 44.20 2.32 4.98
C GLY A 271 43.54 2.52 6.34
N PHE A 272 42.21 2.35 6.44
CA PHE A 272 41.49 2.32 7.72
C PHE A 272 41.47 0.90 8.29
N GLU A 273 41.03 0.75 9.55
CA GLU A 273 41.05 -0.52 10.24
C GLU A 273 39.99 -1.51 9.76
N ILE A 274 40.38 -2.78 9.64
CA ILE A 274 39.43 -3.84 9.30
C ILE A 274 38.59 -4.16 10.54
N LYS A 275 37.30 -3.81 10.50
CA LYS A 275 36.35 -3.98 11.60
C LYS A 275 35.73 -5.38 11.68
N LYS A 276 35.56 -6.06 10.54
CA LYS A 276 35.04 -7.44 10.47
C LYS A 276 35.61 -8.21 9.28
N ILE A 277 35.78 -9.50 9.50
CA ILE A 277 36.10 -10.49 8.48
C ILE A 277 35.17 -11.68 8.65
N ILE A 278 34.44 -12.02 7.59
CA ILE A 278 33.47 -13.13 7.60
C ILE A 278 33.77 -14.04 6.40
N TRP A 279 33.83 -15.33 6.67
CA TRP A 279 33.95 -16.36 5.63
C TRP A 279 32.57 -16.67 5.03
N LEU A 280 32.45 -16.65 3.71
CA LEU A 280 31.22 -17.02 3.01
C LEU A 280 31.30 -18.50 2.65
N GLU A 281 30.86 -19.34 3.57
CA GLU A 281 30.90 -20.81 3.43
C GLU A 281 29.56 -21.39 3.03
N ASP A 282 28.49 -20.87 3.64
CA ASP A 282 27.13 -21.39 3.46
C ASP A 282 26.53 -21.03 2.09
N VAL A 283 27.20 -20.15 1.35
CA VAL A 283 26.77 -19.72 0.04
C VAL A 283 27.50 -20.52 -1.03
N GLY A 284 26.79 -20.93 -2.09
CA GLY A 284 27.30 -21.86 -3.13
C GLY A 284 28.63 -21.49 -3.80
N ALA A 285 29.10 -20.25 -3.64
CA ALA A 285 30.45 -19.81 -3.98
C ALA A 285 31.39 -19.85 -2.74
N GLY A 286 31.63 -21.05 -2.19
CA GLY A 286 32.23 -21.28 -0.88
C GLY A 286 33.69 -20.84 -0.65
N ASN A 287 34.31 -20.09 -1.56
CA ASN A 287 35.69 -19.60 -1.43
C ASN A 287 35.79 -18.08 -1.21
N LYS A 288 34.67 -17.39 -1.08
CA LYS A 288 34.67 -15.94 -0.90
C LYS A 288 34.82 -15.55 0.56
N ILE A 289 35.38 -14.38 0.78
CA ILE A 289 35.53 -13.76 2.09
C ILE A 289 35.06 -12.31 2.00
N VAL A 290 34.38 -11.86 3.05
CA VAL A 290 33.97 -10.47 3.23
C VAL A 290 34.93 -9.82 4.20
N THR A 291 35.45 -8.68 3.80
CA THR A 291 36.31 -7.82 4.61
C THR A 291 35.68 -6.45 4.68
N SER A 292 35.39 -5.98 5.89
CA SER A 292 34.81 -4.68 6.12
C SER A 292 35.83 -3.73 6.74
N ASP A 293 35.98 -2.60 6.10
CA ASP A 293 36.67 -1.44 6.63
C ASP A 293 35.66 -0.49 7.30
N LYS A 294 36.11 0.65 7.83
CA LYS A 294 35.25 1.71 8.33
C LYS A 294 34.30 2.26 7.25
N ARG A 295 34.72 2.35 5.99
CA ARG A 295 33.93 2.98 4.91
C ARG A 295 33.36 2.00 3.89
N ILE A 296 34.11 0.96 3.57
CA ILE A 296 33.77 0.02 2.49
C ILE A 296 33.72 -1.40 3.01
N ALA A 297 32.94 -2.23 2.33
CA ALA A 297 33.02 -3.66 2.51
C ALA A 297 33.21 -4.36 1.17
N LYS A 298 34.29 -5.11 1.05
CA LYS A 298 34.65 -5.82 -0.18
C LYS A 298 34.50 -7.31 0.03
N ILE A 299 33.91 -7.95 -0.97
CA ILE A 299 33.85 -9.40 -1.11
C ILE A 299 34.92 -9.80 -2.12
N TRP A 300 35.70 -10.82 -1.83
CA TRP A 300 36.75 -11.28 -2.73
C TRP A 300 37.02 -12.77 -2.57
N ASP A 301 37.64 -13.36 -3.59
CA ASP A 301 37.99 -14.78 -3.56
C ASP A 301 39.32 -14.99 -2.83
N ARG A 302 39.35 -15.94 -1.90
CA ARG A 302 40.52 -16.27 -1.10
C ARG A 302 41.73 -16.70 -1.93
N VAL A 303 41.52 -17.36 -3.07
CA VAL A 303 42.61 -17.93 -3.89
C VAL A 303 43.15 -16.88 -4.86
N ASP A 304 42.25 -16.23 -5.59
CA ASP A 304 42.63 -15.27 -6.64
C ASP A 304 42.96 -13.88 -6.09
N GLY A 305 42.47 -13.54 -4.90
CA GLY A 305 42.59 -12.20 -4.31
C GLY A 305 41.78 -11.12 -5.04
N LYS A 306 41.13 -11.43 -6.17
CA LYS A 306 40.33 -10.49 -6.97
C LYS A 306 39.06 -10.07 -6.25
N ALA A 307 38.72 -8.79 -6.33
CA ALA A 307 37.50 -8.25 -5.77
C ALA A 307 36.29 -8.73 -6.59
N TYR A 308 35.34 -9.38 -5.92
CA TYR A 308 34.09 -9.85 -6.52
C TYR A 308 33.04 -8.72 -6.53
N ALA A 309 32.79 -8.12 -5.38
CA ALA A 309 31.84 -7.01 -5.24
C ALA A 309 32.34 -6.03 -4.17
N SER A 310 31.99 -4.75 -4.31
CA SER A 310 32.18 -3.73 -3.28
C SER A 310 30.84 -3.13 -2.86
N MET A 311 30.63 -3.07 -1.55
CA MET A 311 29.51 -2.41 -0.89
C MET A 311 30.05 -1.08 -0.34
N GLU A 312 29.59 0.02 -0.91
CA GLU A 312 30.06 1.38 -0.57
C GLU A 312 28.89 2.21 -0.02
N PRO A 313 28.59 2.11 1.30
CA PRO A 313 27.63 3.00 1.93
C PRO A 313 28.12 4.45 1.89
N SER A 314 27.17 5.38 1.95
CA SER A 314 27.47 6.81 2.10
C SER A 314 27.92 7.18 3.52
N VAL A 315 27.73 6.27 4.49
CA VAL A 315 28.00 6.48 5.92
C VAL A 315 28.95 5.40 6.41
N ASP A 316 29.72 5.71 7.44
CA ASP A 316 30.67 4.80 8.05
C ASP A 316 29.98 3.57 8.67
N ILE A 317 30.61 2.42 8.50
CA ILE A 317 30.18 1.10 8.96
C ILE A 317 30.90 0.79 10.28
N ASN A 318 30.17 0.25 11.25
CA ASN A 318 30.68 -0.26 12.51
C ASN A 318 30.81 -1.79 12.52
N ASP A 319 29.86 -2.48 11.92
CA ASP A 319 29.82 -3.94 11.89
C ASP A 319 29.09 -4.41 10.63
N ILE A 320 29.42 -5.61 10.19
CA ILE A 320 28.72 -6.29 9.10
C ILE A 320 28.42 -7.70 9.54
N GLU A 321 27.23 -8.17 9.21
CA GLU A 321 26.81 -9.54 9.43
C GLU A 321 26.20 -10.11 8.15
N HIS A 322 26.52 -11.36 7.86
CA HIS A 322 25.98 -12.11 6.73
C HIS A 322 24.84 -13.01 7.19
N VAL A 323 23.78 -13.13 6.40
CA VAL A 323 22.72 -14.12 6.65
C VAL A 323 23.14 -15.46 6.05
N PRO A 324 23.31 -16.52 6.86
CA PRO A 324 23.75 -17.83 6.39
C PRO A 324 22.93 -18.34 5.19
N GLY A 325 23.61 -18.88 4.19
CA GLY A 325 23.00 -19.49 3.01
C GLY A 325 22.41 -18.55 1.95
N THR A 326 22.52 -17.23 2.13
CA THR A 326 21.87 -16.24 1.24
C THR A 326 22.82 -15.15 0.77
N GLY A 327 22.38 -14.32 -0.19
CA GLY A 327 23.13 -13.14 -0.66
C GLY A 327 22.93 -11.87 0.17
N MET A 328 22.37 -11.96 1.38
CA MET A 328 21.99 -10.80 2.21
C MET A 328 23.05 -10.42 3.24
N PHE A 329 23.29 -9.11 3.37
CA PHE A 329 24.18 -8.51 4.36
C PHE A 329 23.45 -7.44 5.16
N PHE A 330 23.64 -7.46 6.48
CA PHE A 330 23.24 -6.40 7.39
C PHE A 330 24.48 -5.60 7.79
N THR A 331 24.38 -4.28 7.77
CA THR A 331 25.47 -3.42 8.21
C THR A 331 25.00 -2.46 9.30
N ALA A 332 25.73 -2.43 10.41
CA ALA A 332 25.59 -1.43 11.45
C ALA A 332 26.38 -0.21 11.01
N ASN A 333 25.78 0.97 11.04
CA ASN A 333 26.38 2.21 10.58
C ASN A 333 26.10 3.38 11.52
N GLU A 334 26.74 4.51 11.26
CA GLU A 334 26.54 5.79 11.96
C GLU A 334 25.30 6.57 11.46
N SER A 335 24.27 5.89 10.96
CA SER A 335 23.02 6.52 10.52
C SER A 335 21.80 5.95 11.21
N ILE A 336 20.67 6.67 11.07
CA ILE A 336 19.38 6.26 11.61
C ILE A 336 18.96 4.89 11.03
N PRO A 337 18.81 4.72 9.70
CA PRO A 337 18.52 3.42 9.13
C PRO A 337 19.78 2.56 8.99
N MET A 338 19.71 1.34 9.51
CA MET A 338 20.74 0.33 9.26
C MET A 338 20.62 -0.14 7.81
N HIS A 339 21.76 -0.34 7.14
CA HIS A 339 21.73 -0.73 5.73
C HIS A 339 21.62 -2.23 5.56
N THR A 340 20.86 -2.62 4.54
CA THR A 340 20.78 -3.99 4.04
C THR A 340 21.22 -4.02 2.61
N TYR A 341 22.19 -4.90 2.31
CA TYR A 341 22.65 -5.14 0.95
C TYR A 341 22.24 -6.52 0.51
N TYR A 342 21.81 -6.61 -0.74
CA TYR A 342 21.47 -7.86 -1.40
C TYR A 342 22.30 -8.03 -2.67
N ILE A 343 22.92 -9.19 -2.82
CA ILE A 343 23.71 -9.56 -3.99
C ILE A 343 23.14 -10.86 -4.58
N PRO A 344 22.28 -10.80 -5.61
CA PRO A 344 21.64 -11.98 -6.21
C PRO A 344 22.65 -12.97 -6.82
N SER A 345 23.73 -12.44 -7.40
CA SER A 345 24.80 -13.25 -8.01
C SER A 345 25.62 -14.04 -6.99
N LEU A 346 25.57 -13.65 -5.70
CA LEU A 346 26.23 -14.36 -4.63
C LEU A 346 25.38 -15.56 -4.18
N GLY A 347 24.08 -15.34 -3.96
CA GLY A 347 23.13 -16.36 -3.58
C GLY A 347 21.70 -15.82 -3.50
N PRO A 348 20.70 -16.69 -3.40
CA PRO A 348 19.29 -16.30 -3.40
C PRO A 348 18.91 -15.50 -2.15
N SER A 349 17.74 -14.86 -2.19
CA SER A 349 17.14 -14.22 -1.02
C SER A 349 16.68 -15.27 0.01
N PRO A 350 16.62 -14.92 1.31
CA PRO A 350 16.08 -15.83 2.32
C PRO A 350 14.59 -16.12 2.11
N ARG A 351 14.12 -17.24 2.66
CA ARG A 351 12.71 -17.68 2.52
C ARG A 351 11.67 -16.63 2.93
N TRP A 352 11.98 -15.81 3.93
CA TRP A 352 11.11 -14.75 4.44
C TRP A 352 11.11 -13.49 3.56
N CYS A 353 12.02 -13.39 2.58
CA CYS A 353 12.13 -12.30 1.62
C CYS A 353 12.25 -12.77 0.17
N SER A 354 11.57 -13.86 -0.18
CA SER A 354 11.53 -14.39 -1.55
C SER A 354 11.02 -13.38 -2.59
N PHE A 355 10.28 -12.37 -2.16
CA PHE A 355 9.80 -11.30 -3.03
C PHE A 355 10.93 -10.40 -3.56
N LEU A 356 12.06 -10.28 -2.82
CA LEU A 356 13.19 -9.49 -3.29
C LEU A 356 13.76 -10.02 -4.59
N ASP A 357 13.87 -11.34 -4.74
CA ASP A 357 14.36 -11.97 -5.97
C ASP A 357 13.49 -11.60 -7.16
N SER A 358 12.17 -11.62 -6.99
CA SER A 358 11.24 -11.22 -8.04
C SER A 358 11.38 -9.73 -8.39
N ILE A 359 11.58 -8.85 -7.41
CA ILE A 359 11.78 -7.42 -7.68
C ILE A 359 13.10 -7.18 -8.41
N THR A 360 14.18 -7.84 -7.99
CA THR A 360 15.49 -7.68 -8.61
C THR A 360 15.51 -8.27 -10.01
N GLU A 361 14.87 -9.42 -10.25
CA GLU A 361 14.73 -10.02 -11.57
C GLU A 361 13.94 -9.09 -12.51
N GLU A 362 12.80 -8.54 -12.06
CA GLU A 362 12.02 -7.55 -12.83
C GLU A 362 12.81 -6.26 -13.13
N LEU A 363 13.74 -5.90 -12.25
CA LEU A 363 14.63 -4.75 -12.43
C LEU A 363 15.77 -5.06 -13.40
N GLU A 364 16.31 -6.28 -13.37
CA GLU A 364 17.30 -6.79 -14.33
C GLU A 364 16.71 -7.01 -15.73
N GLU A 365 15.43 -7.40 -15.82
CA GLU A 365 14.70 -7.54 -17.09
C GLU A 365 14.32 -6.19 -17.72
N LYS A 366 14.22 -5.11 -16.93
CA LYS A 366 13.86 -3.75 -17.41
C LYS A 366 15.00 -2.72 -17.25
N PRO A 367 16.18 -2.91 -17.88
CA PRO A 367 17.25 -1.90 -17.84
C PRO A 367 16.98 -0.70 -18.77
N SER A 368 15.93 -0.74 -19.60
CA SER A 368 15.53 0.38 -20.44
C SER A 368 14.24 1.02 -19.92
N ASP A 369 14.36 2.01 -19.04
CA ASP A 369 13.35 3.07 -19.00
C ASP A 369 13.44 3.79 -20.34
N THR A 370 12.67 3.32 -21.32
CA THR A 370 12.68 3.88 -22.67
C THR A 370 12.33 5.35 -22.52
N VAL A 371 13.21 6.24 -22.98
CA VAL A 371 13.07 7.71 -22.98
C VAL A 371 11.71 8.20 -23.57
N TYR A 372 10.95 7.30 -24.18
CA TYR A 372 9.63 7.50 -24.76
C TYR A 372 8.44 7.09 -23.87
N SER A 373 8.64 6.63 -22.63
CA SER A 373 7.55 6.21 -21.73
C SER A 373 6.56 7.34 -21.42
N ASN A 374 7.05 8.58 -21.40
CA ASN A 374 6.23 9.79 -21.20
C ASN A 374 5.75 10.45 -22.50
N TYR A 375 6.04 9.85 -23.66
CA TYR A 375 5.68 10.42 -24.97
C TYR A 375 4.63 9.55 -25.68
N ARG A 376 3.49 10.14 -26.00
CA ARG A 376 2.44 9.50 -26.81
C ARG A 376 2.64 9.83 -28.29
N PHE A 377 2.62 8.82 -29.14
CA PHE A 377 2.62 9.00 -30.59
C PHE A 377 1.24 9.43 -31.07
N ILE A 378 1.19 10.48 -31.89
CA ILE A 378 -0.03 11.08 -32.44
C ILE A 378 0.12 11.16 -33.96
N THR A 379 -0.93 10.74 -34.67
CA THR A 379 -0.98 10.87 -36.13
C THR A 379 -1.26 12.31 -36.55
N ARG A 380 -0.94 12.67 -37.80
CA ARG A 380 -1.27 14.01 -38.34
C ARG A 380 -2.76 14.35 -38.27
N ASP A 381 -3.63 13.35 -38.38
CA ASP A 381 -5.07 13.55 -38.32
C ASP A 381 -5.55 13.82 -36.89
N ASP A 382 -4.93 13.20 -35.89
CA ASP A 382 -5.25 13.44 -34.49
C ASP A 382 -4.71 14.80 -34.01
N VAL A 383 -3.57 15.27 -34.54
CA VAL A 383 -3.10 16.65 -34.32
C VAL A 383 -4.11 17.67 -34.86
N LYS A 384 -4.79 17.37 -35.98
CA LYS A 384 -5.86 18.23 -36.51
C LYS A 384 -7.10 18.18 -35.65
N LYS A 385 -7.54 17.00 -35.20
CA LYS A 385 -8.71 16.85 -34.31
C LYS A 385 -8.53 17.58 -32.98
N LEU A 386 -7.31 17.59 -32.45
CA LEU A 386 -6.97 18.25 -31.19
C LEU A 386 -6.61 19.74 -31.36
N ASN A 387 -6.76 20.32 -32.55
CA ASN A 387 -6.39 21.72 -32.87
C ASN A 387 -4.93 22.07 -32.52
N LEU A 388 -4.00 21.12 -32.63
CA LEU A 388 -2.57 21.28 -32.33
C LEU A 388 -1.72 21.63 -33.55
N THR A 389 -2.34 22.00 -34.67
CA THR A 389 -1.65 22.32 -35.94
C THR A 389 -0.66 23.48 -35.81
N HIS A 390 -0.95 24.44 -34.91
CA HIS A 390 -0.07 25.58 -34.63
C HIS A 390 1.23 25.20 -33.90
N LEU A 391 1.29 24.02 -33.28
CA LEU A 391 2.46 23.55 -32.53
C LEU A 391 3.39 22.66 -33.36
N VAL A 392 3.04 22.39 -34.62
CA VAL A 392 3.86 21.63 -35.56
C VAL A 392 5.12 22.44 -35.89
N GLY A 393 6.29 21.91 -35.53
CA GLY A 393 7.60 22.58 -35.70
C GLY A 393 8.14 23.22 -34.42
N SER A 394 7.36 23.27 -33.34
CA SER A 394 7.85 23.64 -32.01
C SER A 394 8.54 22.46 -31.31
N SER A 395 9.34 22.73 -30.27
CA SER A 395 9.98 21.68 -29.45
C SER A 395 9.00 20.78 -28.69
N VAL A 396 7.71 21.13 -28.67
CA VAL A 396 6.64 20.41 -27.94
C VAL A 396 6.13 19.20 -28.72
N LEU A 397 6.09 19.28 -30.06
CA LEU A 397 5.70 18.18 -30.95
C LEU A 397 6.92 17.70 -31.73
N ARG A 398 7.50 16.56 -31.31
CA ARG A 398 8.67 16.00 -32.00
C ARG A 398 8.22 15.16 -33.19
N ALA A 399 8.55 15.58 -34.41
CA ALA A 399 8.22 14.82 -35.60
C ALA A 399 8.93 13.45 -35.61
N TYR A 400 8.19 12.39 -35.93
CA TYR A 400 8.75 11.05 -36.11
C TYR A 400 7.97 10.28 -37.16
N MET A 401 8.68 9.83 -38.21
CA MET A 401 8.17 9.07 -39.36
C MET A 401 6.92 9.69 -40.02
N HIS A 402 5.73 9.40 -39.52
CA HIS A 402 4.43 9.82 -40.05
C HIS A 402 3.52 10.51 -39.03
N GLY A 403 4.06 10.86 -37.86
CA GLY A 403 3.32 11.52 -36.78
C GLY A 403 4.22 12.39 -35.91
N PHE A 404 3.74 12.68 -34.71
CA PHE A 404 4.41 13.50 -33.72
C PHE A 404 4.37 12.82 -32.35
N PHE A 405 5.46 12.92 -31.60
CA PHE A 405 5.47 12.61 -30.18
C PHE A 405 5.14 13.87 -29.39
N ILE A 406 4.19 13.75 -28.45
CA ILE A 406 3.86 14.75 -27.45
C ILE A 406 4.00 14.13 -26.05
N ASN A 407 4.30 14.92 -25.02
CA ASN A 407 4.22 14.44 -23.64
C ASN A 407 2.78 14.02 -23.29
N THR A 408 2.63 12.88 -22.61
CA THR A 408 1.33 12.32 -22.17
C THR A 408 0.50 13.32 -21.37
N GLU A 409 1.12 14.03 -20.41
CA GLU A 409 0.42 15.04 -19.62
C GLU A 409 -0.14 16.21 -20.45
N LEU A 410 0.58 16.61 -21.51
CA LEU A 410 0.14 17.67 -22.40
C LEU A 410 -0.97 17.16 -23.32
N TYR A 411 -0.87 15.93 -23.79
CA TYR A 411 -1.93 15.30 -24.56
C TYR A 411 -3.24 15.24 -23.78
N ASP A 412 -3.19 14.81 -22.52
CA ASP A 412 -4.40 14.65 -21.70
C ASP A 412 -5.09 15.99 -21.44
N LYS A 413 -4.30 17.05 -21.15
CA LYS A 413 -4.82 18.42 -21.01
C LYS A 413 -5.48 18.91 -22.30
N VAL A 414 -4.83 18.71 -23.44
CA VAL A 414 -5.39 19.13 -24.74
C VAL A 414 -6.62 18.30 -25.08
N SER A 415 -6.60 16.99 -24.84
CA SER A 415 -7.73 16.09 -25.09
C SER A 415 -8.96 16.46 -24.26
N LEU A 416 -8.76 16.86 -22.99
CA LEU A 416 -9.83 17.36 -22.12
C LEU A 416 -10.42 18.69 -22.60
N ILE A 417 -9.57 19.59 -23.13
CA ILE A 417 -10.02 20.87 -23.69
C ILE A 417 -10.75 20.67 -25.02
N ALA A 418 -10.24 19.76 -25.87
CA ALA A 418 -10.79 19.51 -27.19
C ALA A 418 -12.12 18.73 -27.14
N ASN A 419 -12.31 17.86 -26.14
CA ASN A 419 -13.52 17.05 -25.99
C ASN A 419 -14.20 17.28 -24.62
N PRO A 420 -14.95 18.39 -24.44
CA PRO A 420 -15.67 18.69 -23.19
C PRO A 420 -16.75 17.65 -22.81
N ASP A 421 -17.26 16.89 -23.79
CA ASP A 421 -18.33 15.90 -23.59
C ASP A 421 -17.83 14.45 -23.48
N ALA A 422 -16.51 14.22 -23.46
CA ALA A 422 -15.92 12.87 -23.42
C ALA A 422 -16.46 12.00 -22.26
N TYR A 423 -16.70 12.62 -21.10
CA TYR A 423 -17.26 11.92 -19.93
C TYR A 423 -18.72 11.47 -20.13
N LYS A 424 -19.52 12.25 -20.88
CA LYS A 424 -20.91 11.90 -21.18
C LYS A 424 -20.97 10.78 -22.22
N ASP A 425 -20.14 10.86 -23.25
CA ASP A 425 -20.05 9.86 -24.32
C ASP A 425 -19.53 8.50 -23.82
N GLU A 426 -18.59 8.51 -22.87
CA GLU A 426 -18.06 7.31 -22.25
C GLU A 426 -19.11 6.64 -21.35
N ARG A 427 -19.85 7.44 -20.56
CA ARG A 427 -20.99 6.96 -19.77
C ARG A 427 -22.10 6.38 -20.65
N GLU A 428 -22.44 7.04 -21.76
CA GLU A 428 -23.46 6.53 -22.69
C GLU A 428 -23.03 5.23 -23.38
N ARG A 429 -21.75 5.10 -23.77
CA ARG A 429 -21.20 3.85 -24.31
C ARG A 429 -21.21 2.72 -23.31
N GLU A 430 -20.91 3.01 -22.04
CA GLU A 430 -20.91 2.00 -20.99
C GLU A 430 -22.33 1.57 -20.61
N ILE A 431 -23.29 2.49 -20.63
CA ILE A 431 -24.73 2.20 -20.53
C ILE A 431 -25.17 1.32 -21.71
N ARG A 432 -24.84 1.67 -22.96
CA ARG A 432 -25.17 0.84 -24.13
C ARG A 432 -24.56 -0.56 -24.05
N ARG A 433 -23.31 -0.68 -23.62
CA ARG A 433 -22.63 -1.98 -23.44
C ARG A 433 -23.28 -2.79 -22.31
N ARG A 434 -23.76 -2.15 -21.24
CA ARG A 434 -24.49 -2.82 -20.15
C ARG A 434 -25.86 -3.30 -20.63
N ILE A 435 -26.59 -2.45 -21.37
CA ILE A 435 -27.87 -2.82 -22.02
C ILE A 435 -27.67 -3.98 -23.00
N GLU A 436 -26.58 -3.99 -23.76
CA GLU A 436 -26.27 -5.06 -24.73
C GLU A 436 -25.93 -6.38 -24.03
N LYS A 437 -25.16 -6.34 -22.93
CA LYS A 437 -24.93 -7.51 -22.07
C LYS A 437 -26.20 -8.03 -21.40
N GLU A 438 -27.09 -7.13 -20.99
CA GLU A 438 -28.42 -7.50 -20.45
C GLU A 438 -29.33 -8.07 -21.55
N ARG A 439 -29.21 -7.61 -22.80
CA ARG A 439 -29.88 -8.22 -23.96
C ARG A 439 -29.31 -9.59 -24.29
N GLU A 440 -27.99 -9.78 -24.18
CA GLU A 440 -27.34 -11.08 -24.36
C GLU A 440 -27.73 -12.11 -23.28
N SER A 441 -27.91 -11.68 -22.02
CA SER A 441 -28.34 -12.57 -20.94
C SER A 441 -29.82 -12.92 -21.01
N ARG A 442 -30.67 -12.02 -21.50
CA ARG A 442 -32.14 -12.20 -21.57
C ARG A 442 -32.63 -13.06 -22.74
N ILE A 443 -31.78 -13.40 -23.71
CA ILE A 443 -32.15 -14.22 -24.89
C ILE A 443 -31.78 -15.71 -24.72
N ARG A 444 -31.17 -16.15 -23.60
CA ARG A 444 -30.76 -17.55 -23.40
C ARG A 444 -31.78 -18.49 -22.74
N SER A 445 -33.06 -18.13 -22.67
CA SER A 445 -34.11 -19.02 -22.10
C SER A 445 -35.16 -19.52 -23.09
N SER A 446 -34.99 -19.31 -24.41
CA SER A 446 -35.70 -20.12 -25.40
C SER A 446 -34.78 -20.43 -26.58
N GLY A 447 -34.69 -21.72 -26.92
CA GLY A 447 -33.68 -22.28 -27.82
C GLY A 447 -33.69 -21.72 -29.24
N ALA A 448 -32.99 -20.60 -29.44
CA ALA A 448 -32.46 -20.22 -30.74
C ALA A 448 -31.28 -21.15 -31.06
N VAL A 449 -31.61 -22.32 -31.62
CA VAL A 449 -30.68 -23.07 -32.46
C VAL A 449 -30.15 -22.07 -33.49
N GLN A 450 -28.84 -21.84 -33.47
CA GLN A 450 -28.14 -21.10 -34.52
C GLN A 450 -28.64 -21.65 -35.86
N LYS A 451 -29.48 -20.90 -36.58
CA LYS A 451 -29.93 -21.29 -37.91
C LYS A 451 -28.66 -21.41 -38.76
N PRO A 452 -28.30 -22.60 -39.27
CA PRO A 452 -27.18 -22.70 -40.20
C PRO A 452 -27.47 -21.78 -41.39
N LYS A 453 -26.46 -21.04 -41.86
CA LYS A 453 -26.62 -20.07 -42.95
C LYS A 453 -27.02 -20.80 -44.25
N VAL A 454 -28.31 -20.80 -44.55
CA VAL A 454 -28.86 -21.25 -45.82
C VAL A 454 -28.49 -20.26 -46.92
N LYS A 455 -27.81 -20.73 -47.97
CA LYS A 455 -27.39 -19.89 -49.11
C LYS A 455 -28.54 -19.71 -50.11
N VAL A 456 -29.26 -20.78 -50.43
CA VAL A 456 -30.27 -20.84 -51.50
C VAL A 456 -31.64 -21.24 -50.94
N ASN A 457 -32.75 -20.77 -51.53
CA ASN A 457 -34.13 -21.16 -51.16
C ASN A 457 -34.59 -20.82 -49.71
N LYS A 458 -34.22 -19.64 -49.19
CA LYS A 458 -34.66 -19.17 -47.85
C LYS A 458 -36.18 -19.17 -47.66
N SER A 459 -36.92 -18.82 -48.72
CA SER A 459 -38.40 -18.78 -48.71
C SER A 459 -39.06 -20.15 -48.53
N LEU A 460 -38.39 -21.24 -48.93
CA LEU A 460 -38.87 -22.61 -48.72
C LEU A 460 -38.69 -23.05 -47.26
N VAL A 461 -37.58 -22.68 -46.64
CA VAL A 461 -37.31 -22.94 -45.22
C VAL A 461 -38.33 -22.23 -44.34
N ASP A 462 -38.68 -20.98 -44.67
CA ASP A 462 -39.70 -20.21 -43.94
C ASP A 462 -41.11 -20.81 -44.13
N LYS A 463 -41.46 -21.29 -45.32
CA LYS A 463 -42.74 -22.02 -45.52
C LYS A 463 -42.76 -23.34 -44.75
N LEU A 464 -41.63 -24.03 -44.63
CA LEU A 464 -41.52 -25.30 -43.94
C LEU A 464 -41.61 -25.12 -42.41
N SER A 465 -40.99 -24.08 -41.86
CA SER A 465 -41.11 -23.71 -40.45
C SER A 465 -42.55 -23.31 -40.11
N HIS A 466 -43.22 -22.54 -40.97
CA HIS A 466 -44.62 -22.15 -40.75
C HIS A 466 -45.62 -23.32 -40.83
N LYS A 467 -45.43 -24.28 -41.75
CA LYS A 467 -46.38 -25.41 -41.91
C LYS A 467 -46.11 -26.61 -41.00
N ARG A 468 -44.85 -26.90 -40.64
CA ARG A 468 -44.47 -28.12 -39.91
C ARG A 468 -43.62 -27.88 -38.65
N GLY A 469 -43.30 -26.62 -38.33
CA GLY A 469 -42.59 -26.21 -37.12
C GLY A 469 -41.06 -26.21 -37.25
N ASP A 470 -40.40 -25.33 -36.50
CA ASP A 470 -38.95 -25.09 -36.56
C ASP A 470 -38.08 -26.32 -36.25
N LYS A 471 -38.59 -27.26 -35.44
CA LYS A 471 -37.87 -28.52 -35.12
C LYS A 471 -37.76 -29.45 -36.33
N VAL A 472 -38.76 -29.46 -37.20
CA VAL A 472 -38.75 -30.27 -38.43
C VAL A 472 -37.90 -29.57 -39.48
N ALA A 473 -37.99 -28.24 -39.59
CA ALA A 473 -37.10 -27.46 -40.44
C ALA A 473 -35.63 -27.68 -40.08
N GLY A 474 -35.28 -27.57 -38.79
CA GLY A 474 -33.92 -27.83 -38.32
C GLY A 474 -33.41 -29.22 -38.67
N LYS A 475 -34.25 -30.28 -38.59
CA LYS A 475 -33.86 -31.63 -38.99
C LYS A 475 -33.63 -31.77 -40.49
N VAL A 476 -34.47 -31.15 -41.33
CA VAL A 476 -34.35 -31.20 -42.80
C VAL A 476 -33.11 -30.43 -43.27
N LEU A 477 -32.81 -29.30 -42.62
CA LEU A 477 -31.60 -28.50 -42.87
C LEU A 477 -30.29 -29.24 -42.52
N THR A 478 -30.36 -30.22 -41.62
CA THR A 478 -29.20 -31.02 -41.20
C THR A 478 -29.17 -32.43 -41.82
N ASP A 479 -30.18 -32.84 -42.58
CA ASP A 479 -30.25 -34.16 -43.21
C ASP A 479 -29.42 -34.14 -44.50
N ASP A 480 -28.40 -35.02 -44.57
CA ASP A 480 -27.45 -35.10 -45.68
C ASP A 480 -28.14 -35.30 -47.05
N ARG A 481 -29.35 -35.88 -47.08
CA ARG A 481 -30.11 -36.08 -48.33
C ARG A 481 -30.73 -34.80 -48.89
N PHE A 482 -30.95 -33.79 -48.05
CA PHE A 482 -31.62 -32.54 -48.44
C PHE A 482 -30.70 -31.32 -48.33
N LYS A 483 -29.48 -31.53 -47.83
CA LYS A 483 -28.48 -30.48 -47.66
C LYS A 483 -28.05 -29.84 -48.98
N GLU A 484 -27.91 -30.63 -50.05
CA GLU A 484 -27.58 -30.15 -51.40
C GLU A 484 -28.62 -29.13 -51.93
N MET A 485 -29.91 -29.32 -51.63
CA MET A 485 -30.99 -28.41 -52.05
C MET A 485 -30.89 -26.98 -51.47
N PHE A 486 -30.13 -26.80 -50.38
CA PHE A 486 -30.00 -25.53 -49.66
C PHE A 486 -28.61 -24.89 -49.79
N GLU A 487 -27.63 -25.61 -50.35
CA GLU A 487 -26.24 -25.17 -50.54
C GLU A 487 -25.90 -24.90 -52.01
N ASP A 488 -26.47 -25.67 -52.96
CA ASP A 488 -26.19 -25.55 -54.40
C ASP A 488 -27.11 -24.54 -55.11
N GLU A 489 -26.51 -23.69 -55.94
CA GLU A 489 -27.21 -22.64 -56.72
C GLU A 489 -28.08 -23.22 -57.85
N ASP A 490 -27.75 -24.40 -58.37
CA ASP A 490 -28.53 -25.09 -59.41
C ASP A 490 -29.94 -25.50 -58.95
N PHE A 491 -30.17 -25.61 -57.64
CA PHE A 491 -31.48 -25.92 -57.06
C PHE A 491 -32.27 -24.66 -56.65
N GLN A 492 -31.80 -23.46 -56.99
CA GLN A 492 -32.51 -22.22 -56.74
C GLN A 492 -33.85 -22.20 -57.49
N VAL A 493 -34.95 -21.99 -56.76
CA VAL A 493 -36.27 -21.86 -57.37
C VAL A 493 -36.40 -20.47 -57.96
N ASP A 494 -36.28 -20.36 -59.28
CA ASP A 494 -36.56 -19.12 -60.01
C ASP A 494 -38.06 -18.92 -60.17
N GLU A 495 -38.60 -17.89 -59.49
CA GLU A 495 -40.03 -17.55 -59.56
C GLU A 495 -40.44 -16.96 -60.94
N GLU A 496 -39.46 -16.62 -61.78
CA GLU A 496 -39.66 -16.06 -63.12
C GLU A 496 -39.86 -17.11 -64.22
N ASP A 497 -39.50 -18.37 -63.96
CA ASP A 497 -39.52 -19.44 -64.95
C ASP A 497 -40.95 -19.82 -65.38
N TYR A 498 -41.11 -20.18 -66.65
CA TYR A 498 -42.42 -20.38 -67.28
C TYR A 498 -43.19 -21.54 -66.62
N ASP A 499 -42.48 -22.62 -66.31
CA ASP A 499 -43.03 -23.83 -65.69
C ASP A 499 -43.50 -23.56 -64.24
N PHE A 500 -42.78 -22.71 -63.49
CA PHE A 500 -43.15 -22.34 -62.12
C PHE A 500 -44.42 -21.48 -62.07
N LYS A 501 -44.57 -20.54 -63.03
CA LYS A 501 -45.77 -19.70 -63.16
C LYS A 501 -47.02 -20.49 -63.55
N GLN A 502 -46.88 -21.55 -64.34
CA GLN A 502 -48.00 -22.40 -64.74
C GLN A 502 -48.53 -23.27 -63.58
N LEU A 503 -47.63 -23.73 -62.70
CA LEU A 503 -47.98 -24.54 -61.52
C LEU A 503 -48.59 -23.70 -60.38
N ASN A 504 -48.31 -22.39 -60.32
CA ASN A 504 -48.81 -21.47 -59.29
C ASN A 504 -49.61 -20.27 -59.87
N PRO A 505 -50.77 -20.48 -60.51
CA PRO A 505 -51.50 -19.45 -61.26
C PRO A 505 -52.09 -18.31 -60.42
N VAL A 506 -52.09 -18.41 -59.08
CA VAL A 506 -52.67 -17.41 -58.17
C VAL A 506 -51.68 -16.32 -57.73
N LYS A 507 -50.37 -16.49 -57.96
CA LYS A 507 -49.36 -15.47 -57.60
C LYS A 507 -49.17 -14.40 -58.69
N SER A 508 -49.32 -14.75 -59.97
CA SER A 508 -49.08 -13.83 -61.10
C SER A 508 -50.05 -12.64 -61.19
N ILE A 509 -51.14 -12.63 -60.41
CA ILE A 509 -52.12 -11.52 -60.34
C ILE A 509 -51.74 -10.49 -59.26
N LYS A 510 -50.79 -10.79 -58.36
CA LYS A 510 -50.48 -9.94 -57.21
C LYS A 510 -49.31 -8.97 -57.40
N GLU A 511 -48.52 -9.07 -58.46
CA GLU A 511 -47.22 -8.38 -58.55
C GLU A 511 -47.01 -7.62 -59.88
N THR A 512 -48.04 -6.91 -60.36
CA THR A 512 -47.79 -5.77 -61.28
C THR A 512 -47.98 -4.47 -60.52
N GLU A 513 -46.86 -3.77 -60.28
CA GLU A 513 -46.75 -2.52 -59.52
C GLU A 513 -47.64 -1.37 -60.04
N GLU A 514 -48.16 -1.45 -61.27
CA GLU A 514 -49.07 -0.44 -61.84
C GLU A 514 -50.55 -0.62 -61.41
N GLY A 515 -50.92 -1.74 -60.78
CA GLY A 515 -52.29 -2.03 -60.35
C GLY A 515 -52.65 -1.57 -58.92
N ALA A 516 -51.65 -1.20 -58.12
CA ALA A 516 -51.85 -0.79 -56.72
C ALA A 516 -52.22 0.69 -56.56
N ALA A 517 -51.80 1.56 -57.49
CA ALA A 517 -52.01 3.00 -57.41
C ALA A 517 -53.44 3.48 -57.82
N LYS A 518 -54.33 2.58 -58.26
CA LYS A 518 -55.69 2.95 -58.77
C LYS A 518 -56.87 2.35 -58.01
N ARG A 519 -56.66 1.83 -56.79
CA ARG A 519 -57.77 1.43 -55.91
C ARG A 519 -57.77 2.22 -54.60
N ILE A 520 -58.04 3.52 -54.71
CA ILE A 520 -58.68 4.25 -53.62
C ILE A 520 -60.13 3.77 -53.59
N ARG A 521 -60.38 2.73 -52.79
CA ARG A 521 -61.72 2.28 -52.42
C ARG A 521 -61.87 2.55 -50.93
N ALA A 522 -62.83 3.41 -50.60
CA ALA A 522 -63.07 3.97 -49.28
C ALA A 522 -62.94 2.94 -48.15
N LEU A 523 -62.03 3.22 -47.22
CA LEU A 523 -61.89 2.52 -45.95
C LEU A 523 -63.09 2.90 -45.07
N THR A 524 -63.68 1.87 -44.46
CA THR A 524 -64.76 1.96 -43.48
C THR A 524 -64.24 2.48 -42.14
N ALA A 525 -65.07 3.22 -41.40
CA ALA A 525 -64.77 3.93 -40.14
C ALA A 525 -64.16 3.10 -38.98
N ALA A 526 -63.92 1.80 -39.16
CA ALA A 526 -63.21 0.95 -38.20
C ALA A 526 -61.68 0.93 -38.45
N GLU A 527 -61.21 1.20 -39.67
CA GLU A 527 -59.76 1.23 -39.97
C GLU A 527 -59.11 2.60 -39.66
N GLU A 528 -59.88 3.70 -39.74
CA GLU A 528 -59.41 5.04 -39.35
C GLU A 528 -59.17 5.15 -37.82
N SER A 529 -59.90 4.36 -37.02
CA SER A 529 -59.74 4.25 -35.56
C SER A 529 -58.43 3.56 -35.14
N ASP A 530 -57.95 2.61 -35.95
CA ASP A 530 -56.74 1.84 -35.60
C ASP A 530 -55.45 2.54 -36.06
N GLU A 531 -55.49 3.35 -37.12
CA GLU A 531 -54.34 4.18 -37.53
C GLU A 531 -54.09 5.37 -36.59
N GLU A 532 -55.13 6.01 -36.05
CA GLU A 532 -54.97 7.06 -35.02
C GLU A 532 -54.43 6.49 -33.69
N ARG A 533 -54.78 5.23 -33.36
CA ARG A 533 -54.29 4.51 -32.18
C ARG A 533 -52.82 4.10 -32.30
N ILE A 534 -52.31 3.87 -33.52
CA ILE A 534 -50.90 3.54 -33.76
C ILE A 534 -50.04 4.81 -33.82
N ALA A 535 -50.56 5.92 -34.38
CA ALA A 535 -49.84 7.20 -34.43
C ALA A 535 -49.68 7.87 -33.05
N MET A 536 -50.61 7.68 -32.11
CA MET A 536 -50.42 8.14 -30.72
C MET A 536 -49.40 7.31 -29.92
N LYS A 537 -48.98 6.13 -30.43
CA LYS A 537 -48.06 5.24 -29.72
C LYS A 537 -46.57 5.57 -29.97
N ASP A 538 -46.24 6.25 -31.07
CA ASP A 538 -44.84 6.55 -31.45
C ASP A 538 -44.32 7.93 -31.05
N SER A 539 -45.11 8.76 -30.34
CA SER A 539 -44.71 10.14 -29.96
C SER A 539 -44.66 10.47 -28.45
N ARG A 540 -44.55 9.47 -27.56
CA ARG A 540 -44.24 9.72 -26.14
C ARG A 540 -43.40 8.61 -25.49
N GLY A 541 -42.11 8.86 -25.21
CA GLY A 541 -41.41 8.09 -24.17
C GLY A 541 -39.87 8.15 -24.05
N HIS A 542 -39.29 9.32 -23.70
CA HIS A 542 -38.17 9.46 -22.73
C HIS A 542 -38.38 10.84 -22.07
N TYR A 543 -38.71 10.99 -20.79
CA TYR A 543 -37.96 10.59 -19.59
C TYR A 543 -38.83 9.91 -18.51
N ASP A 544 -38.44 8.68 -18.17
CA ASP A 544 -38.04 8.14 -16.86
C ASP A 544 -38.54 8.78 -15.55
N TYR A 545 -39.19 7.97 -14.70
CA TYR A 545 -38.61 7.48 -13.44
C TYR A 545 -39.40 6.26 -12.93
N GLU A 546 -38.67 5.18 -12.64
CA GLU A 546 -38.86 4.16 -11.57
C GLU A 546 -40.28 3.89 -11.06
N ASP A 547 -40.76 2.64 -11.20
CA ASP A 547 -41.03 1.81 -10.00
C ASP A 547 -41.19 0.32 -10.32
N GLU A 548 -40.99 -0.45 -9.26
CA GLU A 548 -40.89 -1.88 -9.03
C GLU A 548 -41.91 -2.81 -9.72
N GLU A 549 -41.41 -3.98 -10.15
CA GLU A 549 -42.19 -5.18 -10.45
C GLU A 549 -42.14 -6.15 -9.27
N ALA A 550 -43.26 -6.86 -9.11
CA ALA A 550 -43.66 -7.68 -7.97
C ALA A 550 -43.30 -9.17 -8.14
N GLU A 551 -43.56 -9.96 -7.08
CA GLU A 551 -44.34 -11.23 -7.01
C GLU A 551 -44.01 -11.94 -5.67
N SER A 552 -44.90 -12.61 -4.92
CA SER A 552 -46.03 -13.51 -5.24
C SER A 552 -46.88 -13.86 -3.98
N ASP A 553 -47.99 -14.58 -4.22
CA ASP A 553 -48.94 -15.33 -3.34
C ASP A 553 -50.03 -14.52 -2.61
N ASP A 554 -51.31 -14.93 -2.54
CA ASP A 554 -52.15 -15.97 -3.17
C ASP A 554 -53.62 -15.65 -2.75
N GLU A 555 -54.58 -16.28 -3.41
CA GLU A 555 -55.99 -16.53 -3.02
C GLU A 555 -57.11 -15.52 -3.40
N SER A 556 -57.77 -15.88 -4.52
CA SER A 556 -59.22 -16.19 -4.72
C SER A 556 -60.33 -15.13 -4.54
N ASP A 557 -61.18 -15.08 -5.60
CA ASP A 557 -62.63 -14.83 -5.73
C ASP A 557 -63.29 -13.66 -4.95
N ASP A 558 -64.20 -12.85 -5.48
CA ASP A 558 -65.26 -13.15 -6.44
C ASP A 558 -65.78 -11.84 -7.09
N GLU A 559 -66.45 -11.98 -8.23
CA GLU A 559 -66.99 -10.93 -9.10
C GLU A 559 -68.04 -10.00 -8.42
N ARG A 560 -68.10 -8.71 -8.85
CA ARG A 560 -69.31 -8.08 -9.44
C ARG A 560 -69.12 -6.58 -9.72
N GLU A 561 -69.33 -6.23 -10.99
CA GLU A 561 -69.62 -4.87 -11.44
C GLU A 561 -70.98 -4.39 -10.87
N GLN A 562 -71.05 -3.12 -10.44
CA GLN A 562 -71.95 -2.09 -11.01
C GLN A 562 -72.00 -0.83 -10.11
N ASN A 563 -71.42 0.24 -10.67
CA ASN A 563 -71.95 1.60 -10.82
C ASN A 563 -72.65 2.36 -9.67
N THR A 564 -72.22 3.63 -9.60
CA THR A 564 -72.91 4.87 -9.20
C THR A 564 -73.26 5.06 -7.73
N ASP A 565 -72.54 5.94 -7.03
CA ASP A 565 -73.02 7.30 -6.74
C ASP A 565 -71.98 8.15 -5.98
N LYS A 566 -72.14 9.47 -6.07
CA LYS A 566 -71.28 10.50 -5.47
C LYS A 566 -71.42 10.47 -3.95
N GLU A 567 -70.36 10.14 -3.22
CA GLU A 567 -70.27 10.39 -1.78
C GLU A 567 -69.08 11.31 -1.45
N GLU A 568 -69.33 12.22 -0.51
CA GLU A 568 -68.43 13.24 -0.02
C GLU A 568 -67.14 12.62 0.54
N LEU A 569 -65.98 13.07 0.05
CA LEU A 569 -64.68 12.60 0.53
C LEU A 569 -64.51 12.95 2.02
N SER A 570 -64.23 11.92 2.83
CA SER A 570 -63.93 12.04 4.25
C SER A 570 -62.85 13.09 4.53
N GLU A 571 -62.98 13.85 5.62
CA GLU A 571 -61.96 14.80 6.11
C GLU A 571 -60.56 14.18 6.24
N LYS A 572 -60.48 12.86 6.41
CA LYS A 572 -59.22 12.10 6.48
C LYS A 572 -58.52 12.02 5.13
N ASP A 573 -59.26 11.96 4.03
CA ASP A 573 -58.70 11.88 2.68
C ASP A 573 -58.32 13.27 2.16
N MET A 574 -59.09 14.32 2.51
CA MET A 574 -58.67 15.70 2.25
C MET A 574 -57.37 16.07 2.98
N LYS A 575 -57.20 15.68 4.25
CA LYS A 575 -55.93 15.90 4.99
C LYS A 575 -54.74 15.15 4.40
N LYS A 576 -54.94 13.97 3.82
CA LYS A 576 -53.88 13.22 3.13
C LYS A 576 -53.47 13.91 1.83
N ILE A 577 -54.44 14.38 1.05
CA ILE A 577 -54.21 15.12 -0.20
C ILE A 577 -53.50 16.46 0.09
N GLU A 578 -53.88 17.16 1.17
CA GLU A 578 -53.27 18.41 1.59
C GLU A 578 -51.82 18.21 2.07
N LYS A 579 -51.55 17.12 2.80
CA LYS A 579 -50.19 16.74 3.22
C LYS A 579 -49.30 16.35 2.04
N GLN A 580 -49.87 15.68 1.02
CA GLN A 580 -49.16 15.39 -0.22
C GLN A 580 -48.85 16.66 -1.01
N ARG A 581 -49.82 17.58 -1.15
CA ARG A 581 -49.61 18.89 -1.80
C ARG A 581 -48.53 19.73 -1.10
N ALA A 582 -48.53 19.77 0.23
CA ALA A 582 -47.53 20.50 1.00
C ALA A 582 -46.11 19.93 0.83
N SER A 583 -45.99 18.61 0.63
CA SER A 583 -44.69 17.96 0.39
C SER A 583 -44.12 18.30 -1.00
N ILE A 584 -45.00 18.38 -2.00
CA ILE A 584 -44.64 18.71 -3.39
C ILE A 584 -44.26 20.19 -3.51
N THR A 585 -44.99 21.10 -2.86
CA THR A 585 -44.65 22.53 -2.86
C THR A 585 -43.33 22.81 -2.14
N ARG A 586 -43.05 22.11 -1.03
CA ARG A 586 -41.75 22.22 -0.34
C ARG A 586 -40.58 21.77 -1.20
N ARG A 587 -40.74 20.64 -1.91
CA ARG A 587 -39.70 20.10 -2.81
C ARG A 587 -39.45 21.00 -4.02
N LYS A 588 -40.48 21.74 -4.47
CA LYS A 588 -40.36 22.73 -5.55
C LYS A 588 -39.64 24.00 -5.10
N GLN A 589 -39.95 24.50 -3.89
CA GLN A 589 -39.25 25.64 -3.30
C GLN A 589 -37.76 25.35 -3.02
N GLU A 590 -37.43 24.15 -2.56
CA GLU A 590 -36.04 23.72 -2.37
C GLU A 590 -35.26 23.72 -3.70
N LYS A 591 -35.90 23.29 -4.80
CA LYS A 591 -35.30 23.34 -6.15
C LYS A 591 -35.09 24.78 -6.63
N GLU A 592 -36.10 25.65 -6.51
CA GLU A 592 -35.98 27.06 -6.91
C GLU A 592 -34.92 27.81 -6.09
N GLN A 593 -34.77 27.51 -4.79
CA GLN A 593 -33.70 28.07 -3.97
C GLN A 593 -32.32 27.56 -4.39
N SER A 594 -32.20 26.28 -4.77
CA SER A 594 -30.95 25.72 -5.29
C SER A 594 -30.55 26.31 -6.65
N GLU A 595 -31.52 26.59 -7.53
CA GLU A 595 -31.28 27.22 -8.83
C GLU A 595 -30.85 28.70 -8.68
N ARG A 596 -31.47 29.43 -7.75
CA ARG A 596 -31.06 30.81 -7.43
C ARG A 596 -29.63 30.88 -6.86
N PHE A 597 -29.28 29.95 -5.97
CA PHE A 597 -27.92 29.85 -5.42
C PHE A 597 -26.86 29.52 -6.49
N MET A 598 -27.19 28.69 -7.47
CA MET A 598 -26.30 28.38 -8.60
C MET A 598 -26.06 29.58 -9.54
N ASN A 599 -27.03 30.50 -9.65
CA ASN A 599 -26.86 31.73 -10.41
C ASN A 599 -26.06 32.81 -9.67
N GLU A 600 -26.03 32.80 -8.33
CA GLU A 600 -25.23 33.75 -7.53
C GLU A 600 -23.75 33.36 -7.40
N MET A 601 -23.37 32.11 -7.71
CA MET A 601 -21.97 31.65 -7.63
C MET A 601 -21.15 31.87 -8.91
N LYS A 602 -21.43 32.95 -9.66
CA LYS A 602 -20.59 33.37 -10.80
C LYS A 602 -19.73 34.58 -10.42
N VAL A 603 -18.70 34.33 -9.63
CA VAL A 603 -17.65 35.31 -9.30
C VAL A 603 -16.31 34.87 -9.90
N GLY A 604 -15.91 35.55 -10.98
CA GLY A 604 -14.53 35.99 -11.22
C GLY A 604 -13.55 35.06 -11.94
N THR A 605 -13.47 35.17 -13.28
CA THR A 605 -12.20 35.41 -14.03
C THR A 605 -12.52 35.83 -15.46
N SER A 606 -12.49 37.14 -15.74
CA SER A 606 -12.35 37.68 -17.09
C SER A 606 -11.52 38.94 -17.03
N VAL A 607 -10.22 38.82 -17.35
CA VAL A 607 -9.40 39.96 -17.75
C VAL A 607 -9.65 40.16 -19.23
N GLY A 608 -10.44 41.17 -19.55
CA GLY A 608 -10.75 41.62 -20.91
C GLY A 608 -11.32 43.02 -20.81
N VAL A 609 -10.51 44.00 -21.17
CA VAL A 609 -10.79 45.44 -21.15
C VAL A 609 -12.02 45.77 -22.01
N GLN A 610 -12.96 46.54 -21.46
CA GLN A 610 -13.84 47.45 -22.22
C GLN A 610 -14.43 48.53 -21.29
N ASP A 611 -14.33 49.78 -21.76
CA ASP A 611 -14.74 51.04 -21.14
C ASP A 611 -16.26 51.16 -20.93
N GLY A 612 -16.65 51.85 -19.85
CA GLY A 612 -18.01 52.34 -19.61
C GLY A 612 -18.23 52.73 -18.15
N GLU A 613 -18.46 54.02 -17.89
CA GLU A 613 -18.69 54.61 -16.57
C GLU A 613 -19.99 54.12 -15.93
N ASP A 614 -19.94 53.52 -14.74
CA ASP A 614 -21.08 53.41 -13.82
C ASP A 614 -20.60 53.35 -12.36
N ALA A 615 -21.34 54.05 -11.49
CA ALA A 615 -20.91 54.59 -10.20
C ALA A 615 -20.30 53.60 -9.20
N HIS A 616 -19.15 53.97 -8.61
CA HIS A 616 -18.56 53.30 -7.46
C HIS A 616 -19.44 53.47 -6.22
N VAL A 617 -20.15 52.41 -5.83
CA VAL A 617 -20.78 52.32 -4.50
C VAL A 617 -19.68 52.24 -3.45
N THR A 618 -19.77 53.07 -2.41
CA THR A 618 -18.73 53.15 -1.38
C THR A 618 -18.78 51.95 -0.43
N PHE A 619 -17.63 51.52 0.07
CA PHE A 619 -17.50 50.40 1.02
C PHE A 619 -18.39 50.56 2.26
N SER A 620 -18.70 51.79 2.66
CA SER A 620 -19.64 52.09 3.76
C SER A 620 -21.08 51.71 3.46
N GLU A 621 -21.53 51.81 2.21
CA GLU A 621 -22.89 51.41 1.79
C GLU A 621 -23.04 49.89 1.76
N GLN A 622 -22.04 49.18 1.23
CA GLN A 622 -22.00 47.70 1.24
C GLN A 622 -22.00 47.13 2.66
N VAL A 623 -21.31 47.78 3.60
CA VAL A 623 -21.32 47.37 5.02
C VAL A 623 -22.64 47.72 5.71
N GLY A 624 -23.34 48.76 5.24
CA GLY A 624 -24.69 49.11 5.67
C GLY A 624 -25.71 48.04 5.30
N GLU A 625 -25.74 47.63 4.04
CA GLU A 625 -26.63 46.56 3.54
C GLU A 625 -26.36 45.22 4.26
N LEU A 626 -25.09 44.87 4.48
CA LEU A 626 -24.73 43.66 5.23
C LEU A 626 -25.21 43.70 6.69
N ARG A 627 -25.23 44.88 7.33
CA ARG A 627 -25.76 45.05 8.70
C ARG A 627 -27.27 44.98 8.76
N GLU A 628 -27.96 45.45 7.73
CA GLU A 628 -29.42 45.33 7.62
C GLU A 628 -29.84 43.86 7.41
N GLU A 629 -29.10 43.11 6.58
CA GLU A 629 -29.27 41.66 6.47
C GLU A 629 -28.97 40.92 7.78
N GLU A 630 -27.95 41.34 8.52
CA GLU A 630 -27.58 40.72 9.80
C GLU A 630 -28.64 41.00 10.89
N ASN A 631 -29.23 42.19 10.89
CA ASN A 631 -30.35 42.54 11.78
C ASN A 631 -31.64 41.81 11.40
N GLY A 632 -31.89 41.60 10.09
CA GLY A 632 -32.97 40.74 9.61
C GLY A 632 -32.79 39.26 9.98
N ARG A 633 -31.54 38.81 10.16
CA ARG A 633 -31.22 37.44 10.62
C ARG A 633 -31.31 37.25 12.15
N LYS A 634 -31.26 38.34 12.93
CA LYS A 634 -31.40 38.32 14.40
C LYS A 634 -32.84 38.21 14.88
N SER A 635 -33.84 38.48 14.04
CA SER A 635 -35.27 38.44 14.42
C SER A 635 -35.90 37.04 14.38
N ASN A 636 -35.22 36.03 13.84
CA ASN A 636 -35.73 34.66 13.77
C ASN A 636 -35.20 33.79 14.93
N GLU A 637 -36.00 33.68 16.00
CA GLU A 637 -35.82 32.73 17.10
C GLU A 637 -35.91 31.27 16.61
N SER A 638 -34.80 30.68 16.18
CA SER A 638 -34.69 29.21 16.11
C SER A 638 -33.32 28.77 16.64
N ILE A 639 -33.36 27.97 17.72
CA ILE A 639 -32.21 27.56 18.55
C ILE A 639 -31.45 26.35 17.95
N LEU A 640 -31.80 25.91 16.74
CA LEU A 640 -31.23 24.71 16.13
C LEU A 640 -31.00 24.92 14.64
N ARG A 641 -29.74 24.84 14.20
CA ARG A 641 -29.37 24.87 12.77
C ARG A 641 -28.87 23.49 12.36
N ARG A 642 -29.41 22.95 11.27
CA ARG A 642 -28.95 21.69 10.66
C ARG A 642 -28.40 22.01 9.28
N ASN A 643 -27.15 21.60 9.03
CA ASN A 643 -26.55 21.72 7.71
C ASN A 643 -26.88 20.49 6.86
N HIS A 644 -26.85 20.65 5.54
CA HIS A 644 -27.26 19.63 4.55
C HIS A 644 -26.41 18.33 4.56
N ARG A 645 -25.35 18.26 5.37
CA ARG A 645 -24.53 17.05 5.58
C ARG A 645 -24.84 16.28 6.87
N GLY A 646 -25.91 16.64 7.58
CA GLY A 646 -26.38 15.88 8.75
C GLY A 646 -25.76 16.28 10.08
N GLU A 647 -24.93 17.32 10.12
CA GLU A 647 -24.44 17.94 11.35
C GLU A 647 -25.41 19.00 11.88
N ALA A 648 -25.65 18.99 13.20
CA ALA A 648 -26.55 19.91 13.88
C ALA A 648 -25.74 20.81 14.83
N GLU A 649 -25.80 22.12 14.61
CA GLU A 649 -25.20 23.12 15.46
C GLU A 649 -26.27 23.71 16.41
N LEU A 650 -25.94 23.75 17.69
CA LEU A 650 -26.81 24.20 18.78
C LEU A 650 -26.05 25.26 19.56
N THR A 651 -26.45 26.52 19.40
CA THR A 651 -25.80 27.65 20.07
C THR A 651 -26.62 28.08 21.29
N PHE A 652 -26.03 27.94 22.48
CA PHE A 652 -26.67 28.33 23.74
C PHE A 652 -26.16 29.71 24.16
N VAL A 653 -27.02 30.73 24.11
CA VAL A 653 -26.72 32.06 24.66
C VAL A 653 -27.40 32.16 26.04
N PRO A 654 -26.65 32.12 27.16
CA PRO A 654 -27.25 32.23 28.48
C PRO A 654 -27.79 33.65 28.71
N GLN A 655 -29.12 33.80 28.75
CA GLN A 655 -29.76 35.05 29.18
C GLN A 655 -29.80 35.17 30.71
N ARG A 656 -29.38 36.33 31.23
CA ARG A 656 -29.58 36.70 32.64
C ARG A 656 -31.08 36.92 32.89
N LYS A 657 -31.65 36.24 33.89
CA LYS A 657 -33.03 36.47 34.35
C LYS A 657 -33.20 37.93 34.78
N SER A 658 -34.06 38.67 34.10
CA SER A 658 -34.55 39.98 34.55
C SER A 658 -35.57 39.79 35.69
N LYS A 659 -35.52 40.68 36.68
CA LYS A 659 -36.47 40.71 37.82
C LYS A 659 -37.85 41.09 37.28
N LYS A 660 -38.86 40.25 37.57
CA LYS A 660 -40.27 40.56 37.30
C LYS A 660 -40.77 41.55 38.35
N ASP A 661 -41.21 42.72 37.89
CA ASP A 661 -41.91 43.69 38.71
C ASP A 661 -43.30 43.16 39.13
N ARG A 662 -43.60 43.43 40.41
CA ARG A 662 -44.88 43.14 41.05
C ARG A 662 -45.89 44.20 40.62
N ASN A 663 -46.91 43.82 39.86
CA ASN A 663 -48.29 44.32 40.01
C ASN A 663 -49.23 43.75 38.95
N SER A 664 -50.08 42.81 39.37
CA SER A 664 -51.53 42.76 39.09
C SER A 664 -52.06 41.34 39.40
N LYS A 665 -52.86 41.23 40.46
CA LYS A 665 -53.85 40.17 40.69
C LYS A 665 -55.19 40.68 40.13
N PRO A 666 -56.14 39.83 39.67
CA PRO A 666 -57.09 39.08 40.54
C PRO A 666 -57.37 37.65 39.99
N ARG A 667 -58.13 36.68 40.56
CA ARG A 667 -58.98 36.41 41.75
C ARG A 667 -59.15 34.85 41.73
N ARG A 668 -58.81 34.11 42.80
CA ARG A 668 -59.65 33.51 43.88
C ARG A 668 -60.77 32.53 43.46
N GLU A 669 -60.62 31.28 43.90
CA GLU A 669 -61.58 30.36 44.59
C GLU A 669 -60.75 29.11 44.99
N ASP A 670 -60.27 28.93 46.22
CA ASP A 670 -60.88 28.51 47.51
C ASP A 670 -61.09 26.99 47.69
N ASN A 671 -60.78 26.56 48.92
CA ASN A 671 -60.90 25.23 49.58
C ASN A 671 -59.62 24.37 49.59
N SER A 672 -59.14 23.84 50.71
CA SER A 672 -59.45 23.96 52.16
C SER A 672 -58.32 23.18 52.88
N SER A 673 -57.76 23.72 53.97
CA SER A 673 -57.74 23.14 55.34
C SER A 673 -56.88 21.85 55.46
N ASP A 674 -55.97 21.62 56.42
CA ASP A 674 -55.73 22.08 57.79
C ASP A 674 -54.25 21.75 58.13
N GLU A 675 -53.53 22.63 58.84
CA GLU A 675 -53.11 22.52 60.27
C GLU A 675 -51.97 21.51 60.50
N GLU A 676 -50.98 21.69 61.36
CA GLU A 676 -50.45 22.78 62.20
C GLU A 676 -49.10 22.25 62.75
N ASP A 677 -48.32 23.17 63.33
CA ASP A 677 -47.23 22.99 64.31
C ASP A 677 -45.80 22.62 63.89
N VAL A 678 -44.74 23.17 64.50
CA VAL A 678 -44.34 24.51 64.99
C VAL A 678 -42.88 24.36 65.47
N ASP A 679 -42.11 25.43 65.33
CA ASP A 679 -40.84 25.79 65.99
C ASP A 679 -39.44 25.28 65.57
N GLU A 680 -38.62 26.32 65.35
CA GLU A 680 -37.26 26.58 65.85
C GLU A 680 -36.01 26.46 64.96
N ASP A 681 -35.18 27.48 65.18
CA ASP A 681 -34.08 28.01 64.37
C ASP A 681 -32.87 27.09 64.18
N GLY A 682 -32.15 27.26 63.06
CA GLY A 682 -30.81 26.66 62.93
C GLY A 682 -30.15 26.67 61.55
N VAL A 683 -29.57 27.81 61.16
CA VAL A 683 -28.28 27.98 60.46
C VAL A 683 -27.78 26.88 59.48
N LYS A 684 -27.79 27.22 58.18
CA LYS A 684 -26.78 26.98 57.10
C LYS A 684 -25.91 25.69 57.11
N LYS A 685 -25.97 24.88 56.03
CA LYS A 685 -25.05 24.84 54.86
C LYS A 685 -25.08 23.48 54.11
N ASP A 686 -24.94 23.57 52.79
CA ASP A 686 -24.31 22.63 51.84
C ASP A 686 -24.60 21.11 51.94
N ASN A 687 -25.22 20.55 50.90
CA ASN A 687 -24.47 19.85 49.84
C ASN A 687 -25.40 19.19 48.81
N GLY A 688 -25.04 19.40 47.53
CA GLY A 688 -25.71 18.83 46.37
C GLY A 688 -25.61 17.30 46.36
N ARG A 689 -26.74 16.66 46.05
CA ARG A 689 -26.83 15.20 45.88
C ARG A 689 -26.28 14.79 44.52
N SER A 690 -25.32 13.88 44.55
CA SER A 690 -24.71 13.21 43.42
C SER A 690 -25.58 12.02 42.96
N ARG A 691 -25.71 11.90 41.63
CA ARG A 691 -26.26 10.78 40.82
C ARG A 691 -27.75 10.85 40.44
N PRO A 692 -28.08 10.84 39.12
CA PRO A 692 -29.45 10.66 38.63
C PRO A 692 -29.81 9.17 38.54
N ARG A 693 -31.08 8.84 38.86
CA ARG A 693 -31.70 7.53 38.63
C ARG A 693 -31.88 7.30 37.13
N PHE A 694 -31.24 6.27 36.59
CA PHE A 694 -31.61 5.67 35.31
C PHE A 694 -32.30 4.34 35.60
N ASP A 695 -33.63 4.34 35.56
CA ASP A 695 -34.42 3.13 35.50
C ASP A 695 -35.07 3.07 34.11
N ASN A 696 -35.00 1.90 33.48
CA ASN A 696 -35.58 1.55 32.17
C ASN A 696 -35.00 2.21 30.90
N ARG A 697 -33.75 1.89 30.54
CA ARG A 697 -33.39 1.70 29.12
C ARG A 697 -32.47 0.49 28.91
N ARG A 698 -33.03 -0.54 28.27
CA ARG A 698 -32.32 -1.69 27.69
C ARG A 698 -31.23 -1.20 26.73
N ARG A 699 -29.99 -1.62 26.95
CA ARG A 699 -28.90 -1.52 25.97
C ARG A 699 -28.35 -2.92 25.72
N ALA A 700 -28.52 -3.38 24.49
CA ALA A 700 -27.84 -4.54 23.94
C ALA A 700 -26.52 -4.07 23.32
N SER A 701 -25.40 -4.41 23.94
CA SER A 701 -24.15 -4.76 23.25
C SER A 701 -23.16 -5.28 24.29
N LYS A 702 -22.82 -6.56 24.16
CA LYS A 702 -21.71 -7.19 24.87
C LYS A 702 -20.42 -6.63 24.28
N ASN A 703 -19.66 -5.88 25.07
CA ASN A 703 -18.20 -5.86 25.00
C ASN A 703 -17.66 -5.41 26.34
N ALA A 704 -17.26 -6.42 27.13
CA ALA A 704 -16.60 -6.24 28.40
C ALA A 704 -15.11 -5.96 28.14
N PHE A 705 -14.69 -4.72 28.38
CA PHE A 705 -13.30 -4.46 28.76
C PHE A 705 -13.24 -4.48 30.28
N ARG A 706 -12.74 -5.59 30.83
CA ARG A 706 -12.27 -5.70 32.21
C ARG A 706 -10.92 -5.01 32.28
N GLY A 707 -10.76 -4.11 33.24
CA GLY A 707 -9.48 -3.48 33.54
C GLY A 707 -8.44 -4.49 34.03
N MET A 708 -7.22 -4.27 33.55
CA MET A 708 -6.01 -4.16 34.34
C MET A 708 -5.30 -2.88 33.88
#